data_AF-A0A258E942-F1
#
_entry.id   AF-A0A258E942-F1
#
_cell.length_a   1.000
_cell.length_b   1.000
_cell.length_c   1.000
_cell.angle_alpha   90.00
_cell.angle_beta   90.00
_cell.angle_gamma   90.00
#
_symmetry.space_group_name_H-M   'P 1'
#
loop_
_entity.id
_entity.type
_entity.pdbx_description
1 polymer ?
#
loop_
_entity_poly.entity_id
_entity_poly.type
_entity_poly.pdbx_seq_one_letter_code
_entity_poly.pdbx_strand_id
1 'polypeptide(L)'
;KMAIEYLESEFDKLTQSIGYVAYTKPRIYIYNSPEERLQSNLGLNAVQYSEEGQTKFSRLIAEVSYKGRMDEFKEDLVAATVKVIVREMLYGASVADAFQANLINDFPDWYIDGVGLFLAKGWSREMDDFIRGYLKDNENPKIHNLTGIEAALVGQSIWNFIAEKYGRRYVSSILNLSRINRNEENSIANTIGINIKTFFTEWRNYYLKVNEPVYNSFKPLDNSKALAATKSRLEGAISDIKFSKDGLKLAYVSNVAGKYRVIVRDLSSGSEQVIFQGGAKHEEITPNLYSPVIAWRDSANIAIASFKRGFTTLRLRSIDGSAQDKIFLRNITQILSLDFNESGRNMVISAISGGKTDIYTLNTRGQGKRLTNDLFDDLTPTFLNDSTIIYASNFVDLPDSVLTGTPDIRVFPDQYNLFMAQVLSDTTTFTKLTNANSKNLLPRRVNANTLLFLSDLSGITNLMRFNIGNQISSQISAFDRSVEVFDVTSRMNKVAYAIRDGKQSYLFVDGYSGTDQFTPSTPRVQLAQAKDLNERLAARRLLEARTAAQNQEQVQKPEPIEVGPPIAVDTSKTNSTSSISLDRLRFESRRGVNTENYEFDTIPATQSNITQLSRPEQSGVSLLETFRKQSIQKRVTGPRRMEPQFFTNNINSRFMVDPLRGFGINLNGKMTDVLDNHIFSGGIFTTLDFSSGGDVWFEYEYLKKDNRLFGYRLKWLD
;
A
#
# COMPACT_ATOMS: atom_id res chain seq x y z
N LYS A 1 -5.30 15.77 -0.69
CA LYS A 1 -6.20 16.08 0.45
C LYS A 1 -6.60 14.83 1.20
N MET A 2 -7.30 13.88 0.56
CA MET A 2 -7.72 12.61 1.16
C MET A 2 -6.59 11.90 1.97
N ALA A 3 -5.38 11.82 1.41
CA ALA A 3 -4.24 11.20 2.08
C ALA A 3 -3.81 11.91 3.39
N ILE A 4 -3.88 13.25 3.43
CA ILE A 4 -3.53 14.02 4.63
C ILE A 4 -4.57 13.78 5.71
N GLU A 5 -5.86 13.84 5.36
CA GLU A 5 -6.95 13.59 6.31
C GLU A 5 -6.88 12.17 6.89
N TYR A 6 -6.57 11.18 6.04
CA TYR A 6 -6.36 9.80 6.46
C TYR A 6 -5.19 9.68 7.45
N LEU A 7 -4.03 10.24 7.11
CA LEU A 7 -2.84 10.19 7.99
C LEU A 7 -3.04 10.94 9.32
N GLU A 8 -3.70 12.09 9.29
CA GLU A 8 -4.10 12.83 10.50
C GLU A 8 -5.10 12.05 11.35
N SER A 9 -5.87 11.13 10.77
CA SER A 9 -6.75 10.22 11.51
C SER A 9 -6.02 9.03 12.13
N GLU A 10 -4.94 8.56 11.51
CA GLU A 10 -4.10 7.46 12.01
C GLU A 10 -3.01 7.94 12.98
N PHE A 11 -2.64 9.23 12.98
CA PHE A 11 -1.48 9.76 13.70
C PHE A 11 -1.49 9.44 15.21
N ASP A 12 -2.63 9.57 15.88
CA ASP A 12 -2.76 9.27 17.32
C ASP A 12 -2.51 7.78 17.60
N LYS A 13 -3.04 6.89 16.76
CA LYS A 13 -2.84 5.45 16.85
C LYS A 13 -1.38 5.06 16.58
N LEU A 14 -0.74 5.72 15.62
CA LEU A 14 0.67 5.48 15.29
C LEU A 14 1.60 5.93 16.43
N THR A 15 1.43 7.14 16.93
CA THR A 15 2.24 7.66 18.05
C THR A 15 2.07 6.84 19.33
N GLN A 16 0.86 6.38 19.62
CA GLN A 16 0.60 5.46 20.73
C GLN A 16 1.28 4.09 20.52
N SER A 17 1.21 3.54 19.31
CA SER A 17 1.79 2.22 18.99
C SER A 17 3.32 2.24 19.00
N ILE A 18 3.92 3.35 18.57
CA ILE A 18 5.37 3.57 18.59
C ILE A 18 5.84 3.97 20.00
N GLY A 19 4.99 4.65 20.76
CA GLY A 19 5.35 5.22 22.07
C GLY A 19 6.28 6.43 21.94
N TYR A 20 6.17 7.18 20.84
CA TYR A 20 6.99 8.34 20.54
C TYR A 20 6.19 9.36 19.72
N VAL A 21 6.36 10.64 20.05
CA VAL A 21 5.81 11.78 19.29
C VAL A 21 6.98 12.49 18.63
N ALA A 22 6.94 12.57 17.30
CA ALA A 22 7.95 13.25 16.52
C ALA A 22 8.02 14.74 16.91
N TYR A 23 9.23 15.27 17.06
CA TYR A 23 9.51 16.69 17.26
C TYR A 23 9.31 17.47 15.96
N THR A 24 9.55 16.82 14.82
CA THR A 24 9.32 17.42 13.50
C THR A 24 8.06 16.86 12.84
N LYS A 25 7.47 17.66 11.94
CA LYS A 25 6.33 17.19 11.14
C LYS A 25 6.85 16.22 10.05
N PRO A 26 6.38 14.96 10.01
CA PRO A 26 6.74 14.03 8.95
C PRO A 26 6.40 14.60 7.58
N ARG A 27 7.32 14.46 6.61
CA ARG A 27 7.14 14.94 5.24
C ARG A 27 6.92 13.77 4.29
N ILE A 28 5.80 13.80 3.58
CA ILE A 28 5.39 12.69 2.71
C ILE A 28 5.09 13.24 1.31
N TYR A 29 5.81 12.74 0.32
CA TYR A 29 5.61 13.04 -1.10
C TYR A 29 4.69 12.00 -1.71
N ILE A 30 3.64 12.47 -2.38
CA ILE A 30 2.63 11.61 -2.99
C ILE A 30 2.67 11.83 -4.50
N TYR A 31 2.82 10.73 -5.24
CA TYR A 31 2.84 10.71 -6.71
C TYR A 31 1.59 10.01 -7.25
N ASN A 32 1.10 10.43 -8.42
CA ASN A 32 -0.11 9.84 -9.00
C ASN A 32 0.13 8.42 -9.49
N SER A 33 1.37 8.06 -9.87
CA SER A 33 1.74 6.70 -10.27
C SER A 33 3.21 6.38 -9.96
N PRO A 34 3.59 5.08 -9.93
CA PRO A 34 4.99 4.67 -9.90
C PRO A 34 5.85 5.30 -11.00
N GLU A 35 5.34 5.44 -12.22
CA GLU A 35 6.06 6.09 -13.34
C GLU A 35 6.31 7.59 -13.12
N GLU A 36 5.41 8.28 -12.42
CA GLU A 36 5.62 9.69 -12.05
C GLU A 36 6.68 9.83 -10.96
N ARG A 37 6.70 8.91 -9.98
CA ARG A 37 7.74 8.89 -8.95
C ARG A 37 9.14 8.69 -9.54
N LEU A 38 9.28 7.86 -10.58
CA LEU A 38 10.56 7.65 -11.26
C LEU A 38 11.09 8.91 -12.00
N GLN A 39 10.29 9.97 -12.13
CA GLN A 39 10.74 11.28 -12.64
C GLN A 39 11.19 12.23 -11.54
N SER A 40 11.08 11.83 -10.27
CA SER A 40 11.61 12.59 -9.15
C SER A 40 13.13 12.59 -9.18
N ASN A 41 13.73 13.74 -8.84
CA ASN A 41 15.17 13.84 -8.65
C ASN A 41 15.62 13.29 -7.29
N LEU A 42 14.67 13.00 -6.39
CA LEU A 42 14.94 12.55 -5.03
C LEU A 42 15.71 11.22 -5.07
N GLY A 43 16.90 11.24 -4.47
CA GLY A 43 17.73 10.03 -4.35
C GLY A 43 18.57 9.69 -5.57
N LEU A 44 18.51 10.44 -6.68
CA LEU A 44 19.31 10.17 -7.89
C LEU A 44 20.83 10.19 -7.66
N ASN A 45 21.30 10.99 -6.68
CA ASN A 45 22.72 11.18 -6.37
C ASN A 45 23.05 10.82 -4.90
N ALA A 46 22.37 9.81 -4.34
CA ALA A 46 22.69 9.35 -2.99
C ALA A 46 24.09 8.69 -2.99
N VAL A 47 24.89 9.00 -1.97
CA VAL A 47 26.23 8.42 -1.87
C VAL A 47 26.10 6.97 -1.41
N GLN A 48 26.45 6.04 -2.30
CA GLN A 48 26.21 4.61 -2.15
C GLN A 48 27.22 3.96 -1.20
N TYR A 49 28.50 4.28 -1.34
CA TYR A 49 29.57 3.79 -0.48
C TYR A 49 29.90 4.84 0.57
N SER A 50 29.83 4.47 1.85
CA SER A 50 30.35 5.32 2.91
C SER A 50 31.87 5.35 2.78
N GLU A 51 32.41 6.52 2.44
CA GLU A 51 33.85 6.75 2.54
C GLU A 51 34.25 6.74 4.02
N GLU A 52 35.50 6.36 4.32
CA GLU A 52 36.02 6.41 5.68
C GLU A 52 35.94 7.84 6.25
N GLY A 53 35.36 7.99 7.45
CA GLY A 53 35.09 9.30 8.07
C GLY A 53 33.80 10.01 7.61
N GLN A 54 32.98 9.37 6.76
CA GLN A 54 31.73 9.94 6.27
C GLN A 54 30.54 9.65 7.19
N THR A 55 29.87 10.70 7.65
CA THR A 55 28.57 10.63 8.33
C THR A 55 27.44 10.94 7.35
N LYS A 56 26.47 10.03 7.20
CA LYS A 56 25.26 10.22 6.39
C LYS A 56 24.10 10.66 7.26
N PHE A 57 23.48 11.79 6.94
CA PHE A 57 22.31 12.26 7.67
C PHE A 57 21.04 11.67 7.07
N SER A 58 20.22 11.07 7.93
CA SER A 58 18.97 10.47 7.48
C SER A 58 17.98 11.57 7.10
N ARG A 59 17.37 11.43 5.92
CA ARG A 59 16.29 12.29 5.50
C ARG A 59 15.00 11.81 6.17
N LEU A 60 14.33 12.69 6.91
CA LEU A 60 13.02 12.44 7.52
C LEU A 60 11.87 12.68 6.52
N ILE A 61 11.98 12.04 5.37
CA ILE A 61 11.06 12.17 4.23
C ILE A 61 10.69 10.76 3.76
N ALA A 62 9.45 10.59 3.33
CA ALA A 62 9.02 9.40 2.61
C ALA A 62 8.33 9.74 1.29
N GLU A 63 8.43 8.81 0.34
CA GLU A 63 7.76 8.88 -0.95
C GLU A 63 6.74 7.75 -1.06
N VAL A 64 5.56 8.08 -1.57
CA VAL A 64 4.46 7.13 -1.80
C VAL A 64 3.87 7.40 -3.18
N SER A 65 3.63 6.35 -3.95
CA SER A 65 2.99 6.43 -5.25
C SER A 65 1.74 5.58 -5.28
N TYR A 66 0.64 6.09 -5.82
CA TYR A 66 -0.58 5.30 -6.01
C TYR A 66 -0.36 4.25 -7.11
N LYS A 67 -0.33 2.97 -6.74
CA LYS A 67 -0.05 1.82 -7.63
C LYS A 67 -1.27 1.35 -8.43
N GLY A 68 -2.41 2.02 -8.28
CA GLY A 68 -3.68 1.66 -8.89
C GLY A 68 -4.73 1.15 -7.91
N ARG A 69 -4.36 0.97 -6.64
CA ARG A 69 -5.18 0.34 -5.62
C ARG A 69 -5.18 1.16 -4.34
N MET A 70 -6.37 1.50 -3.87
CA MET A 70 -6.56 2.34 -2.68
C MET A 70 -6.23 1.58 -1.39
N ASP A 71 -6.49 0.28 -1.33
CA ASP A 71 -6.12 -0.56 -0.19
C ASP A 71 -4.60 -0.60 -0.01
N GLU A 72 -3.85 -0.85 -1.09
CA GLU A 72 -2.37 -0.79 -1.07
C GLU A 72 -1.85 0.62 -0.77
N PHE A 73 -2.49 1.66 -1.28
CA PHE A 73 -2.08 3.05 -1.05
C PHE A 73 -2.25 3.48 0.42
N LYS A 74 -3.34 3.07 1.09
CA LYS A 74 -3.53 3.27 2.54
C LYS A 74 -2.38 2.67 3.33
N GLU A 75 -2.03 1.42 3.03
CA GLU A 75 -0.94 0.70 3.70
C GLU A 75 0.41 1.37 3.45
N ASP A 76 0.70 1.77 2.21
CA ASP A 76 1.97 2.42 1.85
C ASP A 76 2.12 3.79 2.54
N LEU A 77 1.04 4.58 2.66
CA LEU A 77 1.04 5.85 3.40
C LEU A 77 1.38 5.66 4.88
N VAL A 78 0.77 4.66 5.53
CA VAL A 78 1.04 4.37 6.95
C VAL A 78 2.48 3.87 7.12
N ALA A 79 2.92 2.92 6.30
CA ALA A 79 4.28 2.38 6.38
C ALA A 79 5.35 3.47 6.18
N ALA A 80 5.15 4.34 5.19
CA ALA A 80 6.00 5.49 4.93
C ALA A 80 6.09 6.44 6.14
N THR A 81 4.94 6.77 6.75
CA THR A 81 4.87 7.66 7.92
C THR A 81 5.56 7.04 9.13
N VAL A 82 5.31 5.76 9.41
CA VAL A 82 5.96 5.03 10.51
C VAL A 82 7.47 5.02 10.34
N LYS A 83 7.98 4.76 9.14
CA LYS A 83 9.42 4.78 8.87
C LYS A 83 10.04 6.14 9.16
N VAL A 84 9.38 7.24 8.82
CA VAL A 84 9.87 8.59 9.15
C VAL A 84 9.92 8.82 10.66
N ILE A 85 8.83 8.50 11.37
CA ILE A 85 8.74 8.67 12.83
C ILE A 85 9.78 7.81 13.55
N VAL A 86 9.92 6.53 13.17
CA VAL A 86 10.89 5.61 13.78
C VAL A 86 12.33 6.03 13.47
N ARG A 87 12.63 6.50 12.25
CA ARG A 87 13.95 7.04 11.94
C ARG A 87 14.26 8.28 12.78
N GLU A 88 13.31 9.20 12.95
CA GLU A 88 13.48 10.35 13.85
C GLU A 88 13.72 9.90 15.30
N MET A 89 12.95 8.91 15.77
CA MET A 89 13.10 8.36 17.11
C MET A 89 14.48 7.76 17.34
N LEU A 90 15.01 7.01 16.38
CA LEU A 90 16.26 6.28 16.48
C LEU A 90 17.48 7.17 16.19
N TYR A 91 17.42 8.08 15.22
CA TYR A 91 18.59 8.87 14.79
C TYR A 91 18.52 10.35 15.23
N GLY A 92 17.39 10.79 15.77
CA GLY A 92 17.15 12.19 16.13
C GLY A 92 16.66 13.03 14.93
N ALA A 93 16.30 14.28 15.24
CA ALA A 93 15.73 15.22 14.27
C ALA A 93 16.78 16.20 13.71
N SER A 94 17.89 16.41 14.41
CA SER A 94 18.93 17.36 14.03
C SER A 94 20.19 16.67 13.50
N VAL A 95 20.98 17.42 12.74
CA VAL A 95 22.32 17.01 12.28
C VAL A 95 23.23 16.67 13.47
N ALA A 96 23.10 17.40 14.59
CA ALA A 96 23.88 17.14 15.80
C ALA A 96 23.50 15.79 16.44
N ASP A 97 22.20 15.50 16.56
CA ASP A 97 21.70 14.23 17.09
C ASP A 97 22.13 13.06 16.20
N ALA A 98 21.98 13.22 14.89
CA ALA A 98 22.33 12.21 13.91
C ALA A 98 23.85 11.99 13.83
N PHE A 99 24.65 13.03 14.02
CA PHE A 99 26.11 12.90 14.13
C PHE A 99 26.49 12.09 15.37
N GLN A 100 25.86 12.33 16.52
CA GLN A 100 26.07 11.52 17.72
C GLN A 100 25.58 10.07 17.55
N ALA A 101 24.46 9.87 16.86
CA ALA A 101 23.84 8.56 16.67
C ALA A 101 24.65 7.65 15.72
N ASN A 102 25.18 8.21 14.62
CA ASN A 102 25.90 7.46 13.58
C ASN A 102 27.31 7.00 13.98
N LEU A 103 27.82 7.43 15.14
CA LEU A 103 29.17 7.06 15.60
C LEU A 103 29.24 5.64 16.19
N ILE A 104 28.11 4.97 16.45
CA ILE A 104 28.09 3.76 17.29
C ILE A 104 27.53 2.50 16.59
N ASN A 105 26.45 2.54 15.80
CA ASN A 105 25.97 1.48 14.87
C ASN A 105 24.65 1.89 14.17
N ASP A 106 24.46 1.49 12.90
CA ASP A 106 23.19 1.63 12.17
C ASP A 106 22.24 0.45 12.46
N PHE A 107 20.93 0.72 12.51
CA PHE A 107 19.92 -0.33 12.65
C PHE A 107 19.70 -1.08 11.33
N PRO A 108 19.54 -2.42 11.35
CA PRO A 108 19.36 -3.22 10.14
C PRO A 108 17.99 -3.01 9.48
N ASP A 109 17.91 -3.23 8.15
CA ASP A 109 16.70 -3.04 7.33
C ASP A 109 15.48 -3.76 7.92
N TRP A 110 15.65 -5.01 8.38
CA TRP A 110 14.55 -5.79 8.94
C TRP A 110 13.89 -5.11 10.15
N TYR A 111 14.64 -4.32 10.92
CA TYR A 111 14.12 -3.67 12.11
C TYR A 111 13.19 -2.50 11.75
N ILE A 112 13.72 -1.53 10.98
CA ILE A 112 12.99 -0.30 10.61
C ILE A 112 11.93 -0.59 9.54
N ASP A 113 12.28 -1.33 8.48
CA ASP A 113 11.31 -1.62 7.43
C ASP A 113 10.26 -2.62 7.91
N GLY A 114 10.66 -3.57 8.76
CA GLY A 114 9.75 -4.54 9.36
C GLY A 114 8.72 -3.91 10.29
N VAL A 115 9.11 -2.96 11.15
CA VAL A 115 8.14 -2.29 12.03
C VAL A 115 7.18 -1.41 11.22
N GLY A 116 7.69 -0.76 10.17
CA GLY A 116 6.89 -0.01 9.20
C GLY A 116 5.81 -0.86 8.54
N LEU A 117 6.19 -2.03 8.01
CA LEU A 117 5.25 -2.97 7.42
C LEU A 117 4.29 -3.58 8.45
N PHE A 118 4.75 -3.90 9.66
CA PHE A 118 3.91 -4.49 10.70
C PHE A 118 2.84 -3.51 11.19
N LEU A 119 3.18 -2.25 11.45
CA LEU A 119 2.20 -1.26 11.89
C LEU A 119 1.23 -0.86 10.78
N ALA A 120 1.63 -0.98 9.51
CA ALA A 120 0.77 -0.70 8.37
C ALA A 120 -0.14 -1.88 7.98
N LYS A 121 0.40 -3.09 7.92
CA LYS A 121 -0.25 -4.27 7.32
C LYS A 121 -0.53 -5.40 8.31
N GLY A 122 0.05 -5.35 9.51
CA GLY A 122 -0.06 -6.44 10.49
C GLY A 122 0.45 -7.78 9.95
N TRP A 123 -0.31 -8.85 10.20
CA TRP A 123 -0.09 -10.16 9.59
C TRP A 123 -0.66 -10.18 8.17
N SER A 124 0.13 -9.72 7.20
CA SER A 124 -0.29 -9.65 5.80
C SER A 124 -0.12 -10.98 5.06
N ARG A 125 -0.80 -11.13 3.91
CA ARG A 125 -0.69 -12.30 3.04
C ARG A 125 0.73 -12.47 2.51
N GLU A 126 1.36 -11.39 2.06
CA GLU A 126 2.70 -11.40 1.47
C GLU A 126 3.74 -11.86 2.48
N MET A 127 3.64 -11.38 3.72
CA MET A 127 4.49 -11.81 4.83
C MET A 127 4.23 -13.28 5.18
N ASP A 128 2.98 -13.70 5.30
CA ASP A 128 2.60 -15.07 5.63
C ASP A 128 3.13 -16.08 4.61
N ASP A 129 2.93 -15.79 3.32
CA ASP A 129 3.41 -16.61 2.21
C ASP A 129 4.93 -16.74 2.20
N PHE A 130 5.64 -15.61 2.33
CA PHE A 130 7.09 -15.61 2.31
C PHE A 130 7.68 -16.36 3.51
N ILE A 131 7.17 -16.10 4.72
CA ILE A 131 7.71 -16.68 5.96
C ILE A 131 7.43 -18.18 6.07
N ARG A 132 6.25 -18.62 5.61
CA ARG A 132 5.89 -20.03 5.57
C ARG A 132 6.88 -20.87 4.74
N GLY A 133 7.31 -20.35 3.59
CA GLY A 133 8.35 -20.98 2.76
C GLY A 133 9.75 -20.79 3.32
N TYR A 134 10.13 -19.55 3.60
CA TYR A 134 11.48 -19.18 4.06
C TYR A 134 11.94 -19.98 5.28
N LEU A 135 11.11 -20.12 6.32
CA LEU A 135 11.48 -20.83 7.55
C LEU A 135 11.48 -22.35 7.42
N LYS A 136 10.71 -22.88 6.45
CA LYS A 136 10.71 -24.30 6.12
C LYS A 136 12.01 -24.69 5.44
N ASP A 137 12.51 -23.83 4.54
CA ASP A 137 13.71 -24.09 3.76
C ASP A 137 15.00 -23.67 4.49
N ASN A 138 14.90 -22.86 5.56
CA ASN A 138 16.04 -22.35 6.33
C ASN A 138 15.92 -22.71 7.82
N GLU A 139 16.69 -23.71 8.26
CA GLU A 139 16.75 -24.10 9.67
C GLU A 139 17.41 -23.02 10.55
N ASN A 140 18.45 -22.38 10.04
CA ASN A 140 19.22 -21.32 10.71
C ASN A 140 19.15 -20.01 9.90
N PRO A 141 18.05 -19.24 9.99
CA PRO A 141 17.85 -18.03 9.19
C PRO A 141 18.87 -16.95 9.55
N LYS A 142 19.64 -16.50 8.56
CA LYS A 142 20.64 -15.42 8.70
C LYS A 142 19.99 -14.06 8.43
N ILE A 143 19.26 -13.54 9.41
CA ILE A 143 18.42 -12.34 9.27
C ILE A 143 19.24 -11.12 8.79
N HIS A 144 20.45 -10.92 9.34
CA HIS A 144 21.34 -9.80 8.98
C HIS A 144 21.92 -9.87 7.56
N ASN A 145 21.78 -11.00 6.87
CA ASN A 145 22.19 -11.13 5.47
C ASN A 145 21.06 -10.77 4.48
N LEU A 146 19.83 -10.61 4.98
CA LEU A 146 18.69 -10.24 4.16
C LEU A 146 18.74 -8.74 3.88
N THR A 147 18.21 -8.36 2.72
CA THR A 147 18.15 -6.95 2.29
C THR A 147 16.85 -6.67 1.56
N GLY A 148 16.42 -5.41 1.55
CA GLY A 148 15.22 -4.98 0.83
C GLY A 148 13.96 -5.72 1.29
N ILE A 149 13.12 -6.16 0.34
CA ILE A 149 11.82 -6.76 0.64
C ILE A 149 11.88 -7.99 1.56
N GLU A 150 12.91 -8.84 1.42
CA GLU A 150 13.06 -10.04 2.27
C GLU A 150 13.34 -9.67 3.73
N ALA A 151 14.24 -8.71 3.96
CA ALA A 151 14.51 -8.20 5.30
C ALA A 151 13.25 -7.57 5.91
N ALA A 152 12.53 -6.77 5.13
CA ALA A 152 11.30 -6.13 5.55
C ALA A 152 10.21 -7.16 5.93
N LEU A 153 9.99 -8.22 5.14
CA LEU A 153 9.00 -9.26 5.43
C LEU A 153 9.41 -10.13 6.63
N VAL A 154 10.69 -10.49 6.77
CA VAL A 154 11.20 -11.16 7.99
C VAL A 154 10.98 -10.29 9.20
N GLY A 155 11.36 -9.01 9.13
CA GLY A 155 11.15 -8.05 10.19
C GLY A 155 9.68 -7.89 10.57
N GLN A 156 8.79 -7.74 9.58
CA GLN A 156 7.35 -7.67 9.79
C GLN A 156 6.85 -8.88 10.58
N SER A 157 7.35 -10.07 10.26
CA SER A 157 6.97 -11.31 10.94
C SER A 157 7.48 -11.40 12.37
N ILE A 158 8.66 -10.84 12.66
CA ILE A 158 9.24 -10.77 14.01
C ILE A 158 8.40 -9.83 14.86
N TRP A 159 8.06 -8.64 14.35
CA TRP A 159 7.17 -7.70 15.05
C TRP A 159 5.76 -8.25 15.25
N ASN A 160 5.22 -8.96 14.25
CA ASN A 160 3.96 -9.67 14.38
C ASN A 160 4.02 -10.74 15.47
N PHE A 161 5.08 -11.54 15.52
CA PHE A 161 5.28 -12.53 16.58
C PHE A 161 5.39 -11.88 17.97
N ILE A 162 6.09 -10.75 18.09
CA ILE A 162 6.15 -9.99 19.34
C ILE A 162 4.74 -9.60 19.79
N ALA A 163 3.96 -9.06 18.86
CA ALA A 163 2.60 -8.59 19.15
C ALA A 163 1.64 -9.73 19.50
N GLU A 164 1.70 -10.87 18.81
CA GLU A 164 0.81 -12.01 19.06
C GLU A 164 1.21 -12.81 20.32
N LYS A 165 2.52 -12.95 20.62
CA LYS A 165 2.98 -13.73 21.78
C LYS A 165 3.08 -12.91 23.07
N TYR A 166 3.61 -11.69 23.00
CA TYR A 166 3.88 -10.86 24.19
C TYR A 166 2.92 -9.68 24.33
N GLY A 167 2.26 -9.29 23.23
CA GLY A 167 1.28 -8.21 23.20
C GLY A 167 1.79 -6.93 22.54
N ARG A 168 0.88 -6.17 21.92
CA ARG A 168 1.22 -4.97 21.12
C ARG A 168 2.04 -3.91 21.86
N ARG A 169 1.88 -3.77 23.19
CA ARG A 169 2.64 -2.79 23.99
C ARG A 169 4.16 -3.00 23.92
N TYR A 170 4.62 -4.24 23.75
CA TYR A 170 6.05 -4.57 23.67
C TYR A 170 6.72 -3.94 22.45
N VAL A 171 5.97 -3.63 21.38
CA VAL A 171 6.50 -2.91 20.22
C VAL A 171 7.04 -1.54 20.66
N SER A 172 6.22 -0.75 21.35
CA SER A 172 6.62 0.56 21.87
C SER A 172 7.77 0.48 22.90
N SER A 173 7.73 -0.52 23.80
CA SER A 173 8.77 -0.71 24.82
C SER A 173 10.12 -1.05 24.20
N ILE A 174 10.14 -1.95 23.21
CA ILE A 174 11.36 -2.34 22.50
C ILE A 174 11.92 -1.15 21.71
N LEU A 175 11.08 -0.39 20.99
CA LEU A 175 11.54 0.79 20.24
C LEU A 175 12.15 1.84 21.17
N ASN A 176 11.52 2.11 22.32
CA ASN A 176 12.05 3.05 23.31
C ASN A 176 13.39 2.58 23.89
N LEU A 177 13.53 1.29 24.16
CA LEU A 177 14.79 0.75 24.64
C LEU A 177 15.87 0.76 23.55
N SER A 178 15.51 0.51 22.29
CA SER A 178 16.42 0.62 21.14
C SER A 178 16.96 2.03 20.96
N ARG A 179 16.13 3.06 21.17
CA ARG A 179 16.58 4.45 21.18
C ARG A 179 17.64 4.72 22.25
N ILE A 180 17.60 4.03 23.39
CA ILE A 180 18.57 4.22 24.48
C ILE A 180 19.82 3.36 24.26
N ASN A 181 19.63 2.07 24.01
CA ASN A 181 20.71 1.07 23.93
C ASN A 181 21.47 1.09 22.61
N ARG A 182 20.89 1.65 21.55
CA ARG A 182 21.46 1.67 20.18
C ARG A 182 21.77 0.26 19.64
N ASN A 183 20.98 -0.73 20.05
CA ASN A 183 21.13 -2.11 19.63
C ASN A 183 19.78 -2.83 19.72
N GLU A 184 19.32 -3.36 18.59
CA GLU A 184 18.02 -4.02 18.45
C GLU A 184 17.92 -5.35 19.20
N GLU A 185 18.95 -6.20 19.13
CA GLU A 185 18.96 -7.52 19.75
C GLU A 185 18.93 -7.41 21.27
N ASN A 186 19.77 -6.55 21.84
CA ASN A 186 19.80 -6.27 23.28
C ASN A 186 18.48 -5.65 23.74
N SER A 187 17.87 -4.80 22.93
CA SER A 187 16.59 -4.16 23.29
C SER A 187 15.43 -5.15 23.30
N ILE A 188 15.40 -6.08 22.35
CA ILE A 188 14.45 -7.20 22.36
C ILE A 188 14.69 -8.09 23.59
N ALA A 189 15.94 -8.52 23.80
CA ALA A 189 16.30 -9.42 24.90
C ALA A 189 15.97 -8.82 26.28
N ASN A 190 16.31 -7.56 26.50
CA ASN A 190 16.08 -6.87 27.78
C ASN A 190 14.60 -6.57 28.03
N THR A 191 13.81 -6.31 26.98
CA THR A 191 12.37 -6.04 27.16
C THR A 191 11.58 -7.32 27.39
N ILE A 192 11.93 -8.40 26.68
CA ILE A 192 11.21 -9.68 26.75
C ILE A 192 11.70 -10.55 27.93
N GLY A 193 12.97 -10.39 28.33
CA GLY A 193 13.59 -11.15 29.42
C GLY A 193 14.13 -12.52 28.99
N ILE A 194 14.39 -12.73 27.69
CA ILE A 194 14.98 -13.96 27.16
C ILE A 194 16.17 -13.65 26.26
N ASN A 195 17.10 -14.60 26.13
CA ASN A 195 18.22 -14.46 25.22
C ASN A 195 17.75 -14.35 23.75
N ILE A 196 18.42 -13.53 22.96
CA ILE A 196 18.05 -13.29 21.54
C ILE A 196 18.03 -14.57 20.69
N LYS A 197 18.94 -15.53 20.95
CA LYS A 197 18.95 -16.81 20.23
C LYS A 197 17.68 -17.61 20.51
N THR A 198 17.29 -17.69 21.78
CA THR A 198 16.04 -18.35 22.20
C THR A 198 14.84 -17.66 21.58
N PHE A 199 14.81 -16.32 21.58
CA PHE A 199 13.75 -15.55 20.96
C PHE A 199 13.57 -15.91 19.47
N PHE A 200 14.65 -15.95 18.69
CA PHE A 200 14.57 -16.32 17.27
C PHE A 200 14.19 -17.79 17.05
N THR A 201 14.62 -18.71 17.92
CA THR A 201 14.16 -20.11 17.88
C THR A 201 12.65 -20.21 18.13
N GLU A 202 12.13 -19.48 19.12
CA GLU A 202 10.69 -19.47 19.40
C GLU A 202 9.87 -18.82 18.29
N TRP A 203 10.35 -17.73 17.70
CA TRP A 203 9.75 -17.07 16.54
C TRP A 203 9.64 -18.05 15.36
N ARG A 204 10.72 -18.76 15.04
CA ARG A 204 10.72 -19.76 13.97
C ARG A 204 9.71 -20.88 14.25
N ASN A 205 9.75 -21.44 15.46
CA ASN A 205 8.87 -22.54 15.86
C ASN A 205 7.39 -22.12 15.87
N TYR A 206 7.08 -20.87 16.23
CA TYR A 206 5.73 -20.33 16.15
C TYR A 206 5.17 -20.41 14.73
N TYR A 207 5.89 -19.89 13.72
CA TYR A 207 5.39 -19.89 12.35
C TYR A 207 5.37 -21.28 11.71
N LEU A 208 6.33 -22.16 12.04
CA LEU A 208 6.30 -23.55 11.57
C LEU A 208 5.08 -24.28 12.12
N LYS A 209 4.81 -24.16 13.42
CA LYS A 209 3.68 -24.81 14.08
C LYS A 209 2.34 -24.27 13.58
N VAL A 210 2.19 -22.95 13.49
CA VAL A 210 0.92 -22.36 13.05
C VAL A 210 0.61 -22.77 11.61
N ASN A 211 1.61 -22.90 10.73
CA ASN A 211 1.41 -23.28 9.32
C ASN A 211 1.26 -24.79 9.06
N GLU A 212 1.29 -25.67 10.07
CA GLU A 212 1.08 -27.12 9.91
C GLU A 212 -0.19 -27.48 9.09
N PRO A 213 -1.37 -26.87 9.33
CA PRO A 213 -2.55 -27.15 8.51
C PRO A 213 -2.36 -26.79 7.04
N VAL A 214 -1.59 -25.73 6.75
CA VAL A 214 -1.32 -25.29 5.38
C VAL A 214 -0.40 -26.30 4.68
N TYR A 215 0.64 -26.77 5.35
CA TYR A 215 1.56 -27.78 4.79
C TYR A 215 0.86 -29.10 4.44
N ASN A 216 -0.23 -29.44 5.14
CA ASN A 216 -0.97 -30.68 4.93
C ASN A 216 -2.09 -30.56 3.88
N SER A 217 -2.62 -29.35 3.64
CA SER A 217 -3.81 -29.16 2.79
C SER A 217 -3.53 -28.42 1.47
N PHE A 218 -2.42 -27.69 1.37
CA PHE A 218 -2.00 -27.00 0.15
C PHE A 218 -0.87 -27.78 -0.54
N LYS A 219 -0.76 -27.58 -1.85
CA LYS A 219 0.22 -28.25 -2.72
C LYS A 219 1.47 -27.38 -2.83
N PRO A 220 2.66 -27.91 -2.49
CA PRO A 220 3.90 -27.20 -2.66
C PRO A 220 4.26 -27.05 -4.14
N LEU A 221 4.82 -25.89 -4.47
CA LEU A 221 5.41 -25.63 -5.79
C LEU A 221 6.91 -25.91 -5.78
N ASP A 222 7.35 -26.70 -6.76
CA ASP A 222 8.76 -27.04 -6.97
C ASP A 222 9.38 -26.03 -7.94
N ASN A 223 10.18 -25.11 -7.39
CA ASN A 223 10.84 -24.04 -8.15
C ASN A 223 11.76 -24.58 -9.26
N SER A 224 12.21 -25.84 -9.20
CA SER A 224 13.03 -26.46 -10.26
C SER A 224 12.25 -26.73 -11.56
N LYS A 225 10.92 -26.79 -11.47
CA LYS A 225 10.01 -26.97 -12.62
C LYS A 225 9.60 -25.64 -13.27
N ALA A 226 10.08 -24.51 -12.74
CA ALA A 226 9.79 -23.21 -13.31
C ALA A 226 10.36 -23.12 -14.73
N LEU A 227 9.56 -22.64 -15.67
CA LEU A 227 9.95 -22.38 -17.05
C LEU A 227 10.94 -21.21 -17.14
N ALA A 228 10.77 -20.20 -16.28
CA ALA A 228 11.69 -19.06 -16.16
C ALA A 228 11.70 -18.52 -14.72
N ALA A 229 12.79 -17.86 -14.34
CA ALA A 229 12.92 -17.19 -13.06
C ALA A 229 13.67 -15.86 -13.20
N THR A 230 13.34 -14.89 -12.35
CA THR A 230 14.13 -13.66 -12.21
C THR A 230 15.41 -13.90 -11.40
N LYS A 231 16.35 -12.96 -11.45
CA LYS A 231 17.65 -13.07 -10.77
C LYS A 231 17.47 -12.98 -9.24
N SER A 232 18.17 -13.83 -8.47
CA SER A 232 18.06 -13.87 -7.01
C SER A 232 18.60 -12.66 -6.26
N ARG A 233 19.65 -12.02 -6.80
CA ARG A 233 20.31 -10.90 -6.11
C ARG A 233 19.52 -9.59 -6.10
N LEU A 234 18.52 -9.46 -6.95
CA LEU A 234 17.77 -8.23 -7.16
C LEU A 234 16.28 -8.53 -7.14
N GLU A 235 15.49 -7.58 -6.62
CA GLU A 235 14.04 -7.70 -6.67
C GLU A 235 13.56 -7.78 -8.13
N GLY A 236 12.85 -8.86 -8.45
CA GLY A 236 12.31 -9.09 -9.78
C GLY A 236 10.86 -9.55 -9.73
N ALA A 237 10.17 -9.33 -10.84
CA ALA A 237 8.80 -9.76 -11.06
C ALA A 237 8.65 -10.33 -12.47
N ILE A 238 7.85 -11.38 -12.60
CA ILE A 238 7.18 -11.68 -13.86
C ILE A 238 5.89 -10.85 -13.85
N SER A 239 5.94 -9.67 -14.47
CA SER A 239 4.92 -8.64 -14.24
C SER A 239 3.64 -8.84 -15.06
N ASP A 240 3.72 -9.55 -16.18
CA ASP A 240 2.57 -9.90 -17.01
C ASP A 240 2.85 -11.18 -17.83
N ILE A 241 1.78 -11.92 -18.13
CA ILE A 241 1.81 -13.20 -18.85
C ILE A 241 0.61 -13.23 -19.79
N LYS A 242 0.84 -13.57 -21.07
CA LYS A 242 -0.21 -13.66 -22.09
C LYS A 242 0.03 -14.77 -23.12
N PHE A 243 -0.92 -15.67 -23.30
CA PHE A 243 -0.94 -16.59 -24.43
C PHE A 243 -1.37 -15.87 -25.71
N SER A 244 -0.76 -16.23 -26.84
CA SER A 244 -1.25 -15.80 -28.15
C SER A 244 -2.67 -16.31 -28.40
N LYS A 245 -3.42 -15.65 -29.30
CA LYS A 245 -4.81 -16.03 -29.60
C LYS A 245 -4.96 -17.48 -30.10
N ASP A 246 -3.92 -18.04 -30.74
CA ASP A 246 -3.85 -19.45 -31.13
C ASP A 246 -3.34 -20.39 -30.01
N GLY A 247 -2.85 -19.86 -28.90
CA GLY A 247 -2.30 -20.61 -27.78
C GLY A 247 -0.94 -21.27 -28.02
N LEU A 248 -0.29 -21.04 -29.16
CA LEU A 248 0.99 -21.67 -29.52
C LEU A 248 2.20 -20.94 -28.92
N LYS A 249 2.06 -19.66 -28.60
CA LYS A 249 3.12 -18.81 -28.04
C LYS A 249 2.70 -18.26 -26.69
N LEU A 250 3.69 -18.08 -25.83
CA LEU A 250 3.55 -17.43 -24.53
C LEU A 250 4.42 -16.18 -24.52
N ALA A 251 3.80 -15.02 -24.33
CA ALA A 251 4.52 -13.79 -24.03
C ALA A 251 4.55 -13.58 -22.52
N TYR A 252 5.69 -13.17 -21.99
CA TYR A 252 5.81 -12.79 -20.59
C TYR A 252 6.79 -11.63 -20.41
N VAL A 253 6.61 -10.88 -19.33
CA VAL A 253 7.46 -9.73 -19.00
C VAL A 253 8.32 -10.09 -17.81
N SER A 254 9.65 -10.10 -17.99
CA SER A 254 10.61 -10.25 -16.90
C SER A 254 11.16 -8.88 -16.55
N ASN A 255 10.82 -8.37 -15.36
CA ASN A 255 11.29 -7.11 -14.80
C ASN A 255 12.23 -7.39 -13.62
N VAL A 256 13.45 -6.88 -13.67
CA VAL A 256 14.45 -7.01 -12.59
C VAL A 256 14.96 -5.62 -12.24
N ALA A 257 14.63 -5.17 -11.03
CA ALA A 257 14.97 -3.84 -10.52
C ALA A 257 14.63 -2.69 -11.50
N GLY A 258 13.47 -2.75 -12.16
CA GLY A 258 12.98 -1.71 -13.07
C GLY A 258 13.44 -1.87 -14.51
N LYS A 259 14.45 -2.71 -14.78
CA LYS A 259 14.86 -3.09 -16.14
C LYS A 259 14.06 -4.29 -16.59
N TYR A 260 13.34 -4.15 -17.70
CA TYR A 260 12.42 -5.18 -18.18
C TYR A 260 12.75 -5.70 -19.58
N ARG A 261 12.33 -6.95 -19.84
CA ARG A 261 12.34 -7.61 -21.14
C ARG A 261 10.98 -8.26 -21.38
N VAL A 262 10.41 -8.01 -22.55
CA VAL A 262 9.23 -8.71 -23.07
C VAL A 262 9.74 -9.87 -23.93
N ILE A 263 9.45 -11.08 -23.49
CA ILE A 263 9.95 -12.32 -24.07
C ILE A 263 8.76 -13.06 -24.66
N VAL A 264 8.91 -13.56 -25.88
CA VAL A 264 7.94 -14.47 -26.52
C VAL A 264 8.60 -15.83 -26.66
N ARG A 265 7.93 -16.85 -26.14
CA ARG A 265 8.33 -18.25 -26.20
C ARG A 265 7.38 -19.05 -27.06
N ASP A 266 7.91 -19.83 -27.98
CA ASP A 266 7.14 -20.85 -28.68
C ASP A 266 7.00 -22.10 -27.79
N LEU A 267 5.77 -22.56 -27.55
CA LEU A 267 5.51 -23.64 -26.59
C LEU A 267 5.85 -25.03 -27.13
N SER A 268 6.00 -25.18 -28.45
CA SER A 268 6.32 -26.47 -29.09
C SER A 268 7.83 -26.70 -29.15
N SER A 269 8.59 -25.69 -29.57
CA SER A 269 10.04 -25.74 -29.72
C SER A 269 10.79 -25.30 -28.46
N GLY A 270 10.14 -24.54 -27.58
CA GLY A 270 10.80 -23.90 -26.44
C GLY A 270 11.69 -22.72 -26.80
N SER A 271 11.74 -22.31 -28.08
CA SER A 271 12.53 -21.18 -28.53
C SER A 271 12.00 -19.86 -27.96
N GLU A 272 12.92 -18.99 -27.53
CA GLU A 272 12.60 -17.68 -26.96
C GLU A 272 13.20 -16.54 -27.78
N GLN A 273 12.45 -15.44 -27.87
CA GLN A 273 12.91 -14.21 -28.49
C GLN A 273 12.52 -13.00 -27.64
N VAL A 274 13.46 -12.07 -27.46
CA VAL A 274 13.20 -10.79 -26.79
C VAL A 274 12.67 -9.80 -27.82
N ILE A 275 11.40 -9.46 -27.72
CA ILE A 275 10.74 -8.54 -28.66
C ILE A 275 10.71 -7.10 -28.17
N PHE A 276 10.99 -6.83 -26.90
CA PHE A 276 11.08 -5.46 -26.38
C PHE A 276 11.88 -5.43 -25.09
N GLN A 277 12.60 -4.33 -24.87
CA GLN A 277 13.35 -4.11 -23.65
C GLN A 277 13.39 -2.62 -23.33
N GLY A 278 13.48 -2.31 -22.04
CA GLY A 278 13.48 -0.94 -21.56
C GLY A 278 13.64 -0.86 -20.05
N GLY A 279 13.35 0.32 -19.52
CA GLY A 279 13.54 0.64 -18.11
C GLY A 279 15.00 0.89 -17.73
N ALA A 280 15.20 1.24 -16.47
CA ALA A 280 16.50 1.52 -15.88
C ALA A 280 16.57 0.89 -14.49
N LYS A 281 17.78 0.55 -14.06
CA LYS A 281 18.06 0.11 -12.70
C LYS A 281 18.68 1.29 -11.94
N HIS A 282 18.06 1.64 -10.83
CA HIS A 282 18.60 2.57 -9.83
C HIS A 282 18.61 1.82 -8.50
N GLU A 283 19.69 1.91 -7.72
CA GLU A 283 19.77 1.16 -6.46
C GLU A 283 19.05 1.88 -5.32
N GLU A 284 18.96 3.21 -5.42
CA GLU A 284 18.40 4.12 -4.42
C GLU A 284 16.88 4.25 -4.54
N ILE A 285 16.33 3.98 -5.72
CA ILE A 285 14.93 4.21 -6.06
C ILE A 285 14.22 2.87 -6.13
N THR A 286 13.10 2.73 -5.41
CA THR A 286 12.23 1.55 -5.53
C THR A 286 11.84 1.35 -7.00
N PRO A 287 12.04 0.17 -7.60
CA PRO A 287 11.72 -0.05 -9.01
C PRO A 287 10.21 -0.09 -9.25
N ASN A 288 9.75 0.33 -10.44
CA ASN A 288 8.39 0.01 -10.90
C ASN A 288 8.39 -1.41 -11.49
N LEU A 289 7.83 -2.38 -10.76
CA LEU A 289 7.72 -3.78 -11.19
C LEU A 289 6.41 -4.09 -11.92
N TYR A 290 5.49 -3.13 -12.04
CA TYR A 290 4.16 -3.31 -12.66
C TYR A 290 4.11 -2.92 -14.14
N SER A 291 5.26 -2.59 -14.73
CA SER A 291 5.40 -2.06 -16.09
C SER A 291 6.55 -2.80 -16.80
N PRO A 292 6.46 -3.07 -18.12
CA PRO A 292 5.32 -2.86 -19.01
C PRO A 292 4.24 -3.94 -18.82
N VAL A 293 3.06 -3.68 -19.39
CA VAL A 293 1.98 -4.66 -19.54
C VAL A 293 1.72 -4.93 -21.02
N ILE A 294 1.23 -6.13 -21.32
CA ILE A 294 1.16 -6.66 -22.68
C ILE A 294 -0.21 -7.27 -22.98
N ALA A 295 -0.58 -7.29 -24.27
CA ALA A 295 -1.63 -8.19 -24.75
C ALA A 295 -1.48 -8.50 -26.23
N TRP A 296 -1.94 -9.68 -26.61
CA TRP A 296 -1.99 -10.10 -27.99
C TRP A 296 -3.19 -9.49 -28.70
N ARG A 297 -2.92 -8.79 -29.81
CA ARG A 297 -3.96 -8.37 -30.74
C ARG A 297 -4.45 -9.55 -31.58
N ASP A 298 -3.49 -10.37 -32.03
CA ASP A 298 -3.68 -11.58 -32.82
C ASP A 298 -2.51 -12.55 -32.56
N SER A 299 -2.29 -13.57 -33.39
CA SER A 299 -1.20 -14.56 -33.24
C SER A 299 0.22 -14.05 -33.53
N ALA A 300 0.35 -12.87 -34.14
CA ALA A 300 1.62 -12.31 -34.62
C ALA A 300 1.92 -10.91 -34.07
N ASN A 301 0.91 -10.19 -33.56
CA ASN A 301 1.02 -8.81 -33.11
C ASN A 301 0.70 -8.68 -31.63
N ILE A 302 1.58 -7.98 -30.91
CA ILE A 302 1.46 -7.73 -29.47
C ILE A 302 1.49 -6.23 -29.19
N ALA A 303 0.58 -5.77 -28.35
CA ALA A 303 0.62 -4.44 -27.80
C ALA A 303 1.42 -4.45 -26.49
N ILE A 304 2.26 -3.42 -26.33
CA ILE A 304 3.12 -3.22 -25.18
C ILE A 304 2.84 -1.81 -24.66
N ALA A 305 2.22 -1.72 -23.49
CA ALA A 305 2.05 -0.47 -22.78
C ALA A 305 3.26 -0.26 -21.86
N SER A 306 3.98 0.82 -22.08
CA SER A 306 5.24 1.14 -21.39
C SER A 306 5.41 2.64 -21.22
N PHE A 307 6.38 3.05 -20.41
CA PHE A 307 6.69 4.45 -20.20
C PHE A 307 8.00 4.84 -20.89
N LYS A 308 8.03 6.02 -21.54
CA LYS A 308 9.25 6.54 -22.16
C LYS A 308 9.26 8.07 -22.18
N ARG A 309 10.30 8.66 -21.58
CA ARG A 309 10.56 10.12 -21.55
C ARG A 309 9.37 10.94 -21.03
N GLY A 310 8.82 10.56 -19.89
CA GLY A 310 7.72 11.32 -19.28
C GLY A 310 6.32 11.00 -19.82
N PHE A 311 6.20 10.10 -20.81
CA PHE A 311 4.90 9.78 -21.42
C PHE A 311 4.60 8.28 -21.38
N THR A 312 3.34 7.95 -21.10
CA THR A 312 2.79 6.62 -21.34
C THR A 312 2.70 6.38 -22.85
N THR A 313 3.16 5.22 -23.27
CA THR A 313 3.22 4.81 -24.67
C THR A 313 2.59 3.45 -24.86
N LEU A 314 1.77 3.33 -25.90
CA LEU A 314 1.23 2.06 -26.34
C LEU A 314 1.88 1.73 -27.69
N ARG A 315 2.61 0.61 -27.74
CA ARG A 315 3.33 0.17 -28.94
C ARG A 315 2.73 -1.12 -29.45
N LEU A 316 2.22 -1.12 -30.68
CA LEU A 316 1.82 -2.35 -31.36
C LEU A 316 3.00 -2.84 -32.20
N ARG A 317 3.44 -4.07 -31.95
CA ARG A 317 4.62 -4.64 -32.59
C ARG A 317 4.32 -6.04 -33.12
N SER A 318 4.75 -6.33 -34.34
CA SER A 318 4.80 -7.70 -34.85
C SER A 318 6.01 -8.45 -34.28
N ILE A 319 5.85 -9.74 -33.96
CA ILE A 319 6.93 -10.56 -33.36
C ILE A 319 8.16 -10.61 -34.27
N ASP A 320 7.95 -10.67 -35.59
CA ASP A 320 9.02 -10.67 -36.61
C ASP A 320 9.74 -9.31 -36.76
N GLY A 321 9.23 -8.25 -36.11
CA GLY A 321 9.76 -6.90 -36.16
C GLY A 321 9.32 -6.04 -37.35
N SER A 322 8.46 -6.54 -38.24
CA SER A 322 8.06 -5.84 -39.48
C SER A 322 7.15 -4.63 -39.23
N ALA A 323 6.28 -4.69 -38.22
CA ALA A 323 5.34 -3.61 -37.87
C ALA A 323 5.65 -3.01 -36.50
N GLN A 324 5.61 -1.68 -36.40
CA GLN A 324 5.91 -0.96 -35.17
C GLN A 324 5.16 0.38 -35.03
N ASP A 325 3.86 0.32 -34.74
CA ASP A 325 3.06 1.51 -34.46
C ASP A 325 3.23 1.95 -33.01
N LYS A 326 3.22 3.27 -32.78
CA LYS A 326 3.37 3.85 -31.44
C LYS A 326 2.40 5.00 -31.22
N ILE A 327 1.67 4.93 -30.10
CA ILE A 327 0.75 5.97 -29.64
C ILE A 327 1.26 6.53 -28.31
N PHE A 328 1.12 7.84 -28.12
CA PHE A 328 1.40 8.53 -26.86
C PHE A 328 0.08 8.91 -26.20
N LEU A 329 -0.07 8.58 -24.92
CA LEU A 329 -1.27 8.87 -24.13
C LEU A 329 -0.89 9.90 -23.07
N ARG A 330 -1.29 11.17 -23.27
CA ARG A 330 -0.84 12.30 -22.43
C ARG A 330 -1.56 12.39 -21.08
N ASN A 331 -2.81 11.96 -21.00
CA ASN A 331 -3.63 12.07 -19.78
C ASN A 331 -3.58 10.80 -18.92
N ILE A 332 -2.82 9.80 -19.33
CA ILE A 332 -2.65 8.53 -18.62
C ILE A 332 -1.20 8.49 -18.13
N THR A 333 -1.02 8.36 -16.83
CA THR A 333 0.32 8.30 -16.21
C THR A 333 0.88 6.89 -16.20
N GLN A 334 0.03 5.86 -16.14
CA GLN A 334 0.43 4.45 -16.23
C GLN A 334 -0.76 3.58 -16.68
N ILE A 335 -0.52 2.59 -17.54
CA ILE A 335 -1.50 1.53 -17.86
C ILE A 335 -1.20 0.33 -16.97
N LEU A 336 -2.21 -0.20 -16.28
CA LEU A 336 -2.08 -1.31 -15.33
C LEU A 336 -2.41 -2.66 -15.93
N SER A 337 -3.25 -2.69 -16.96
CA SER A 337 -3.60 -3.91 -17.68
C SER A 337 -4.30 -3.54 -18.99
N LEU A 338 -4.20 -4.43 -19.98
CA LEU A 338 -4.91 -4.30 -21.23
C LEU A 338 -5.31 -5.66 -21.80
N ASP A 339 -6.35 -5.65 -22.63
CA ASP A 339 -6.84 -6.81 -23.36
C ASP A 339 -7.44 -6.39 -24.71
N PHE A 340 -7.42 -7.30 -25.69
CA PHE A 340 -8.06 -7.10 -27.00
C PHE A 340 -9.28 -7.98 -27.15
N ASN A 341 -10.31 -7.41 -27.77
CA ASN A 341 -11.47 -8.17 -28.20
C ASN A 341 -11.07 -9.20 -29.28
N GLU A 342 -11.97 -10.13 -29.61
CA GLU A 342 -11.65 -11.23 -30.54
C GLU A 342 -11.29 -10.74 -31.95
N SER A 343 -11.91 -9.64 -32.40
CA SER A 343 -11.59 -9.06 -33.70
C SER A 343 -10.27 -8.27 -33.73
N GLY A 344 -9.64 -8.03 -32.58
CA GLY A 344 -8.39 -7.27 -32.46
C GLY A 344 -8.50 -5.80 -32.91
N ARG A 345 -9.72 -5.26 -33.02
CA ARG A 345 -9.99 -3.88 -33.45
C ARG A 345 -10.05 -2.92 -32.26
N ASN A 346 -10.56 -3.42 -31.14
CA ASN A 346 -10.75 -2.67 -29.91
C ASN A 346 -9.95 -3.32 -28.78
N MET A 347 -9.44 -2.47 -27.91
CA MET A 347 -8.83 -2.86 -26.66
C MET A 347 -9.56 -2.22 -25.49
N VAL A 348 -9.46 -2.88 -24.34
CA VAL A 348 -9.88 -2.35 -23.06
C VAL A 348 -8.64 -2.24 -22.19
N ILE A 349 -8.52 -1.12 -21.46
CA ILE A 349 -7.40 -0.86 -20.56
C ILE A 349 -7.92 -0.43 -19.19
N SER A 350 -7.23 -0.83 -18.13
CA SER A 350 -7.28 -0.14 -16.85
C SER A 350 -6.05 0.76 -16.74
N ALA A 351 -6.26 2.03 -16.42
CA ALA A 351 -5.22 3.04 -16.47
C ALA A 351 -5.35 4.04 -15.33
N ILE A 352 -4.20 4.51 -14.85
CA ILE A 352 -4.11 5.58 -13.86
C ILE A 352 -4.18 6.92 -14.58
N SER A 353 -5.14 7.76 -14.16
CA SER A 353 -5.26 9.16 -14.57
C SER A 353 -5.58 10.02 -13.36
N GLY A 354 -4.73 11.01 -13.05
CA GLY A 354 -4.95 11.92 -11.91
C GLY A 354 -5.01 11.23 -10.54
N GLY A 355 -4.31 10.10 -10.37
CA GLY A 355 -4.26 9.37 -9.10
C GLY A 355 -5.49 8.49 -8.81
N LYS A 356 -6.29 8.17 -9.84
CA LYS A 356 -7.36 7.16 -9.79
C LYS A 356 -7.25 6.18 -10.95
N THR A 357 -7.85 5.01 -10.81
CA THR A 357 -7.93 3.99 -11.86
C THR A 357 -9.29 3.96 -12.50
N ASP A 358 -9.33 3.83 -13.82
CA ASP A 358 -10.58 3.68 -14.57
C ASP A 358 -10.40 2.75 -15.76
N ILE A 359 -11.53 2.24 -16.24
CA ILE A 359 -11.60 1.45 -17.46
C ILE A 359 -11.80 2.36 -18.68
N TYR A 360 -10.99 2.17 -19.70
CA TYR A 360 -11.12 2.83 -21.00
C TYR A 360 -11.23 1.79 -22.10
N THR A 361 -12.03 2.10 -23.11
CA THR A 361 -12.02 1.39 -24.40
C THR A 361 -11.29 2.24 -25.41
N LEU A 362 -10.41 1.64 -26.21
CA LEU A 362 -9.66 2.30 -27.27
C LEU A 362 -9.65 1.44 -28.53
N ASN A 363 -9.58 2.07 -29.70
CA ASN A 363 -9.24 1.38 -30.94
C ASN A 363 -7.71 1.32 -31.10
N THR A 364 -7.23 0.62 -32.13
CA THR A 364 -5.78 0.50 -32.41
C THR A 364 -5.08 1.81 -32.78
N ARG A 365 -5.83 2.90 -33.00
CA ARG A 365 -5.29 4.27 -33.21
C ARG A 365 -5.26 5.09 -31.91
N GLY A 366 -5.68 4.51 -30.79
CA GLY A 366 -5.70 5.17 -29.47
C GLY A 366 -6.91 6.08 -29.24
N GLN A 367 -7.94 5.99 -30.08
CA GLN A 367 -9.19 6.73 -29.90
C GLN A 367 -10.20 5.86 -29.14
N GLY A 368 -10.94 6.44 -28.20
CA GLY A 368 -12.06 5.74 -27.58
C GLY A 368 -12.64 6.49 -26.40
N LYS A 369 -13.35 5.79 -25.51
CA LYS A 369 -14.10 6.38 -24.41
C LYS A 369 -13.73 5.77 -23.07
N ARG A 370 -13.85 6.60 -22.03
CA ARG A 370 -13.80 6.17 -20.64
C ARG A 370 -15.12 5.50 -20.27
N LEU A 371 -15.07 4.30 -19.69
CA LEU A 371 -16.24 3.52 -19.30
C LEU A 371 -16.65 3.75 -17.85
N THR A 372 -15.68 3.91 -16.95
CA THR A 372 -15.93 4.16 -15.53
C THR A 372 -15.36 5.52 -15.13
N ASN A 373 -16.02 6.22 -14.21
CA ASN A 373 -15.58 7.52 -13.72
C ASN A 373 -16.15 7.76 -12.32
N ASP A 374 -15.82 6.86 -11.41
CA ASP A 374 -16.20 7.00 -10.01
C ASP A 374 -14.95 7.17 -9.14
N LEU A 375 -15.11 6.94 -7.84
CA LEU A 375 -14.08 7.09 -6.82
C LEU A 375 -13.33 5.77 -6.57
N PHE A 376 -13.88 4.65 -7.02
CA PHE A 376 -13.42 3.31 -6.75
C PHE A 376 -12.31 2.91 -7.71
N ASP A 377 -11.60 1.84 -7.37
CA ASP A 377 -10.56 1.32 -8.21
C ASP A 377 -11.14 0.34 -9.23
N ASP A 378 -10.89 0.56 -10.51
CA ASP A 378 -11.32 -0.35 -11.56
C ASP A 378 -10.15 -0.97 -12.31
N LEU A 379 -10.03 -2.30 -12.21
CA LEU A 379 -8.82 -3.04 -12.47
C LEU A 379 -9.03 -4.21 -13.41
N THR A 380 -7.97 -4.55 -14.15
CA THR A 380 -7.83 -5.84 -14.84
C THR A 380 -8.98 -6.21 -15.78
N PRO A 381 -9.43 -5.32 -16.67
CA PRO A 381 -10.53 -5.63 -17.58
C PRO A 381 -10.13 -6.70 -18.59
N THR A 382 -11.11 -7.50 -19.01
CA THR A 382 -11.00 -8.47 -20.09
C THR A 382 -12.30 -8.50 -20.90
N PHE A 383 -12.21 -8.80 -22.20
CA PHE A 383 -13.40 -8.99 -23.01
C PHE A 383 -13.99 -10.39 -22.81
N LEU A 384 -15.28 -10.44 -22.47
CA LEU A 384 -16.06 -11.66 -22.62
C LEU A 384 -16.45 -11.87 -24.09
N ASN A 385 -16.83 -10.78 -24.76
CA ASN A 385 -17.14 -10.70 -26.19
C ASN A 385 -16.96 -9.23 -26.65
N ASP A 386 -17.28 -8.91 -27.91
CA ASP A 386 -17.02 -7.56 -28.48
C ASP A 386 -17.75 -6.40 -27.78
N SER A 387 -18.83 -6.66 -27.03
CA SER A 387 -19.61 -5.63 -26.31
C SER A 387 -19.58 -5.80 -24.78
N THR A 388 -19.11 -6.93 -24.27
CA THR A 388 -19.16 -7.26 -22.84
C THR A 388 -17.77 -7.35 -22.25
N ILE A 389 -17.52 -6.55 -21.22
CA ILE A 389 -16.25 -6.45 -20.51
C ILE A 389 -16.46 -6.92 -19.08
N ILE A 390 -15.52 -7.71 -18.55
CA ILE A 390 -15.48 -8.09 -17.15
C ILE A 390 -14.25 -7.46 -16.52
N TYR A 391 -14.40 -6.83 -15.36
CA TYR A 391 -13.32 -6.17 -14.63
C TYR A 391 -13.47 -6.38 -13.13
N ALA A 392 -12.43 -6.09 -12.36
CA ALA A 392 -12.45 -6.13 -10.91
C ALA A 392 -12.60 -4.72 -10.34
N SER A 393 -13.41 -4.56 -9.30
CA SER A 393 -13.60 -3.27 -8.63
C SER A 393 -13.88 -3.45 -7.14
N ASN A 394 -13.50 -2.45 -6.35
CA ASN A 394 -13.91 -2.33 -4.94
C ASN A 394 -15.18 -1.49 -4.76
N PHE A 395 -15.94 -1.27 -5.85
CA PHE A 395 -17.21 -0.57 -5.81
C PHE A 395 -18.15 -1.09 -4.73
N VAL A 396 -18.67 -0.15 -3.94
CA VAL A 396 -19.75 -0.35 -2.97
C VAL A 396 -20.71 0.84 -3.07
N ASP A 397 -22.00 0.56 -2.87
CA ASP A 397 -23.00 1.62 -2.82
C ASP A 397 -22.82 2.42 -1.51
N LEU A 398 -22.53 3.71 -1.64
CA LEU A 398 -22.29 4.61 -0.51
C LEU A 398 -23.44 5.62 -0.40
N PRO A 399 -23.94 5.91 0.81
CA PRO A 399 -24.94 6.95 1.00
C PRO A 399 -24.43 8.32 0.53
N ASP A 400 -25.33 9.14 -0.03
CA ASP A 400 -25.02 10.50 -0.52
C ASP A 400 -24.33 11.38 0.53
N SER A 401 -24.62 11.17 1.82
CA SER A 401 -23.97 11.90 2.92
C SER A 401 -22.45 11.66 3.02
N VAL A 402 -21.95 10.55 2.47
CA VAL A 402 -20.53 10.17 2.48
C VAL A 402 -19.85 10.55 1.16
N LEU A 403 -20.60 10.56 0.06
CA LEU A 403 -20.14 10.92 -1.29
C LEU A 403 -19.93 12.43 -1.41
N THR A 404 -18.82 12.91 -0.85
CA THR A 404 -18.35 14.29 -1.07
C THR A 404 -17.29 14.33 -2.16
N GLY A 405 -16.91 15.52 -2.64
CA GLY A 405 -15.83 15.66 -3.64
C GLY A 405 -14.45 15.17 -3.16
N THR A 406 -14.26 15.00 -1.84
CA THR A 406 -13.06 14.41 -1.24
C THR A 406 -13.46 13.51 -0.08
N PRO A 407 -13.93 12.28 -0.36
CA PRO A 407 -14.34 11.36 0.68
C PRO A 407 -13.14 10.92 1.52
N ASP A 408 -13.42 10.44 2.74
CA ASP A 408 -12.40 9.83 3.59
C ASP A 408 -11.93 8.50 2.96
N ILE A 409 -10.60 8.30 2.92
CA ILE A 409 -10.02 7.08 2.33
C ILE A 409 -10.47 5.81 3.08
N ARG A 410 -10.85 5.92 4.36
CA ARG A 410 -11.30 4.79 5.17
C ARG A 410 -12.61 4.17 4.68
N VAL A 411 -13.36 4.89 3.85
CA VAL A 411 -14.63 4.41 3.27
C VAL A 411 -14.40 3.41 2.14
N PHE A 412 -13.24 3.42 1.48
CA PHE A 412 -12.94 2.49 0.40
C PHE A 412 -12.73 1.07 0.94
N PRO A 413 -13.49 0.07 0.44
CA PRO A 413 -13.32 -1.32 0.83
C PRO A 413 -11.98 -1.89 0.39
N ASP A 414 -11.48 -2.84 1.16
CA ASP A 414 -10.27 -3.62 0.83
C ASP A 414 -10.60 -4.87 0.00
N GLN A 415 -11.88 -5.20 -0.15
CA GLN A 415 -12.38 -6.32 -0.95
C GLN A 415 -12.61 -5.90 -2.41
N TYR A 416 -12.34 -6.80 -3.34
CA TYR A 416 -12.54 -6.59 -4.77
C TYR A 416 -13.46 -7.67 -5.32
N ASN A 417 -14.43 -7.27 -6.12
CA ASN A 417 -15.37 -8.17 -6.77
C ASN A 417 -15.33 -8.00 -8.28
N LEU A 418 -15.76 -9.03 -9.00
CA LEU A 418 -15.90 -8.95 -10.45
C LEU A 418 -17.21 -8.25 -10.82
N PHE A 419 -17.13 -7.37 -11.80
CA PHE A 419 -18.26 -6.67 -12.40
C PHE A 419 -18.26 -6.89 -13.91
N MET A 420 -19.45 -6.91 -14.49
CA MET A 420 -19.68 -7.03 -15.91
C MET A 420 -20.25 -5.71 -16.43
N ALA A 421 -19.59 -5.12 -17.42
CA ALA A 421 -20.07 -3.97 -18.18
C ALA A 421 -20.52 -4.43 -19.57
N GLN A 422 -21.78 -4.21 -19.92
CA GLN A 422 -22.29 -4.43 -21.27
C GLN A 422 -22.40 -3.09 -21.97
N VAL A 423 -21.50 -2.87 -22.94
CA VAL A 423 -21.39 -1.65 -23.72
C VAL A 423 -22.31 -1.75 -24.93
N LEU A 424 -23.49 -1.14 -24.83
CA LEU A 424 -24.42 -0.97 -25.94
C LEU A 424 -24.08 0.34 -26.69
N SER A 425 -24.77 0.61 -27.81
CA SER A 425 -24.51 1.81 -28.62
C SER A 425 -24.63 3.11 -27.80
N ASP A 426 -25.68 3.21 -26.98
CA ASP A 426 -26.03 4.45 -26.27
C ASP A 426 -25.89 4.34 -24.74
N THR A 427 -25.87 3.13 -24.19
CA THR A 427 -25.89 2.90 -22.73
C THR A 427 -24.89 1.82 -22.32
N THR A 428 -24.37 1.92 -21.10
CA THR A 428 -23.57 0.85 -20.48
C THR A 428 -24.31 0.34 -19.25
N THR A 429 -24.55 -0.96 -19.16
CA THR A 429 -25.15 -1.59 -17.98
C THR A 429 -24.07 -2.30 -17.16
N PHE A 430 -24.14 -2.19 -15.83
CA PHE A 430 -23.18 -2.77 -14.91
C PHE A 430 -23.85 -3.79 -13.99
N THR A 431 -23.25 -4.97 -13.87
CA THR A 431 -23.75 -6.07 -13.02
C THR A 431 -22.63 -6.63 -12.17
N LYS A 432 -22.86 -6.75 -10.85
CA LYS A 432 -21.92 -7.42 -9.93
C LYS A 432 -21.99 -8.93 -10.13
N LEU A 433 -20.85 -9.58 -10.36
CA LEU A 433 -20.74 -11.01 -10.64
C LEU A 433 -20.36 -11.82 -9.39
N THR A 434 -19.41 -11.34 -8.59
CA THR A 434 -19.01 -12.00 -7.34
C THR A 434 -19.39 -11.16 -6.14
N ASN A 435 -19.63 -11.80 -4.99
CA ASN A 435 -19.85 -11.11 -3.72
C ASN A 435 -19.19 -11.89 -2.59
N ALA A 436 -17.86 -11.83 -2.52
CA ALA A 436 -17.08 -12.50 -1.49
C ALA A 436 -16.25 -11.47 -0.71
N ASN A 437 -16.00 -11.75 0.57
CA ASN A 437 -15.07 -10.98 1.41
C ASN A 437 -13.62 -11.40 1.11
N SER A 438 -13.21 -11.17 -0.13
CA SER A 438 -11.91 -11.51 -0.70
C SER A 438 -11.55 -10.52 -1.80
N LYS A 439 -10.32 -10.58 -2.29
CA LYS A 439 -9.80 -9.80 -3.40
C LYS A 439 -9.88 -10.64 -4.68
N ASN A 440 -10.96 -10.47 -5.44
CA ASN A 440 -11.18 -11.16 -6.70
C ASN A 440 -10.65 -10.31 -7.87
N LEU A 441 -9.54 -10.71 -8.47
CA LEU A 441 -8.77 -9.92 -9.44
C LEU A 441 -8.44 -10.72 -10.70
N LEU A 442 -7.95 -10.05 -11.76
CA LEU A 442 -7.43 -10.67 -12.98
C LEU A 442 -8.40 -11.67 -13.64
N PRO A 443 -9.64 -11.28 -14.00
CA PRO A 443 -10.51 -12.13 -14.79
C PRO A 443 -9.85 -12.48 -16.15
N ARG A 444 -9.99 -13.75 -16.55
CA ARG A 444 -9.54 -14.30 -17.83
C ARG A 444 -10.63 -15.17 -18.42
N ARG A 445 -11.02 -14.88 -19.65
CA ARG A 445 -12.03 -15.65 -20.37
C ARG A 445 -11.48 -17.04 -20.74
N VAL A 446 -12.24 -18.09 -20.45
CA VAL A 446 -11.97 -19.45 -20.97
C VAL A 446 -12.85 -19.71 -22.18
N ASN A 447 -14.14 -19.37 -22.07
CA ASN A 447 -15.15 -19.47 -23.12
C ASN A 447 -16.27 -18.43 -22.85
N ALA A 448 -17.40 -18.51 -23.55
CA ALA A 448 -18.50 -17.54 -23.41
C ALA A 448 -19.25 -17.61 -22.06
N ASN A 449 -19.13 -18.71 -21.32
CA ASN A 449 -19.84 -18.94 -20.06
C ASN A 449 -18.91 -19.16 -18.85
N THR A 450 -17.61 -19.37 -19.07
CA THR A 450 -16.63 -19.67 -18.04
C THR A 450 -15.49 -18.66 -18.05
N LEU A 451 -15.18 -18.11 -16.89
CA LEU A 451 -14.00 -17.29 -16.65
C LEU A 451 -13.16 -17.86 -15.51
N LEU A 452 -11.87 -17.58 -15.52
CA LEU A 452 -10.97 -17.77 -14.37
C LEU A 452 -10.62 -16.43 -13.75
N PHE A 453 -10.30 -16.40 -12.47
CA PHE A 453 -9.83 -15.20 -11.77
C PHE A 453 -8.96 -15.62 -10.58
N LEU A 454 -8.23 -14.66 -10.01
CA LEU A 454 -7.50 -14.84 -8.76
C LEU A 454 -8.35 -14.46 -7.57
N SER A 455 -8.29 -15.25 -6.49
CA SER A 455 -8.92 -14.93 -5.22
C SER A 455 -8.03 -15.32 -4.06
N ASP A 456 -7.96 -14.46 -3.04
CA ASP A 456 -7.27 -14.71 -1.77
C ASP A 456 -8.21 -15.23 -0.67
N LEU A 457 -9.38 -15.77 -1.04
CA LEU A 457 -10.42 -16.22 -0.10
C LEU A 457 -9.91 -17.20 0.97
N SER A 458 -9.03 -18.14 0.61
CA SER A 458 -8.42 -19.07 1.57
C SER A 458 -7.27 -18.44 2.34
N GLY A 459 -6.85 -17.22 2.01
CA GLY A 459 -5.70 -16.53 2.57
C GLY A 459 -4.44 -16.62 1.72
N ILE A 460 -4.45 -17.45 0.68
CA ILE A 460 -3.39 -17.59 -0.35
C ILE A 460 -4.06 -17.41 -1.71
N THR A 461 -3.52 -16.51 -2.55
CA THR A 461 -4.13 -16.19 -3.84
C THR A 461 -4.05 -17.37 -4.80
N ASN A 462 -5.21 -17.95 -5.11
CA ASN A 462 -5.35 -19.12 -5.97
C ASN A 462 -6.30 -18.84 -7.15
N LEU A 463 -6.27 -19.74 -8.13
CA LEU A 463 -7.13 -19.71 -9.30
C LEU A 463 -8.54 -20.21 -8.93
N MET A 464 -9.52 -19.40 -9.28
CA MET A 464 -10.94 -19.69 -9.16
C MET A 464 -11.57 -19.71 -10.54
N ARG A 465 -12.54 -20.60 -10.74
CA ARG A 465 -13.43 -20.62 -11.89
C ARG A 465 -14.74 -19.96 -11.50
N PHE A 466 -15.28 -19.12 -12.37
CA PHE A 466 -16.64 -18.59 -12.25
C PHE A 466 -17.44 -18.94 -13.50
N ASN A 467 -18.67 -19.42 -13.30
CA ASN A 467 -19.62 -19.73 -14.35
C ASN A 467 -20.67 -18.61 -14.41
N ILE A 468 -20.79 -17.97 -15.57
CA ILE A 468 -21.59 -16.76 -15.75
C ILE A 468 -23.09 -17.08 -15.67
N GLY A 469 -23.52 -18.20 -16.23
CA GLY A 469 -24.93 -18.59 -16.28
C GLY A 469 -25.54 -18.89 -14.91
N ASN A 470 -24.80 -19.53 -14.01
CA ASN A 470 -25.30 -19.88 -12.66
C ASN A 470 -24.66 -19.08 -11.52
N GLN A 471 -23.70 -18.20 -11.83
CA GLN A 471 -22.97 -17.35 -10.88
C GLN A 471 -22.23 -18.11 -9.77
N ILE A 472 -21.83 -19.36 -10.03
CA ILE A 472 -21.09 -20.18 -9.05
C ILE A 472 -19.58 -20.02 -9.25
N SER A 473 -18.87 -19.77 -8.15
CA SER A 473 -17.41 -19.84 -8.07
C SER A 473 -16.94 -21.17 -7.48
N SER A 474 -15.93 -21.79 -8.08
CA SER A 474 -15.23 -22.95 -7.53
C SER A 474 -13.71 -22.78 -7.65
N GLN A 475 -12.97 -23.26 -6.65
CA GLN A 475 -11.51 -23.20 -6.67
C GLN A 475 -10.94 -24.31 -7.55
N ILE A 476 -9.89 -24.00 -8.32
CA ILE A 476 -9.28 -24.96 -9.27
C ILE A 476 -7.77 -25.17 -9.08
N SER A 477 -7.12 -24.33 -8.26
CA SER A 477 -5.74 -24.55 -7.81
C SER A 477 -5.67 -24.57 -6.28
N ALA A 478 -4.61 -25.15 -5.72
CA ALA A 478 -4.44 -25.30 -4.27
C ALA A 478 -2.99 -25.03 -3.85
N PHE A 479 -2.35 -24.01 -4.42
CA PHE A 479 -0.94 -23.71 -4.19
C PHE A 479 -0.70 -23.13 -2.80
N ASP A 480 0.42 -23.49 -2.18
CA ASP A 480 0.88 -22.99 -0.87
C ASP A 480 1.53 -21.59 -0.90
N ARG A 481 1.73 -21.06 -2.11
CA ARG A 481 2.20 -19.70 -2.41
C ARG A 481 1.21 -19.00 -3.34
N SER A 482 1.01 -17.70 -3.11
CA SER A 482 0.10 -16.91 -3.93
C SER A 482 0.56 -16.75 -5.37
N VAL A 483 -0.39 -16.88 -6.30
CA VAL A 483 -0.23 -16.49 -7.69
C VAL A 483 -0.31 -14.96 -7.80
N GLU A 484 0.64 -14.34 -8.50
CA GLU A 484 0.68 -12.89 -8.74
C GLU A 484 -0.01 -12.52 -10.05
N VAL A 485 0.26 -13.27 -11.11
CA VAL A 485 -0.32 -13.08 -12.44
C VAL A 485 -0.50 -14.43 -13.12
N PHE A 486 -1.53 -14.53 -13.95
CA PHE A 486 -1.77 -15.72 -14.75
C PHE A 486 -2.44 -15.38 -16.07
N ASP A 487 -2.37 -16.35 -16.98
CA ASP A 487 -3.21 -16.42 -18.16
C ASP A 487 -3.58 -17.87 -18.48
N VAL A 488 -4.61 -18.05 -19.29
CA VAL A 488 -5.13 -19.37 -19.66
C VAL A 488 -5.45 -19.42 -21.15
N THR A 489 -5.18 -20.56 -21.78
CA THR A 489 -5.63 -20.85 -23.14
C THR A 489 -6.47 -22.12 -23.14
N SER A 490 -7.73 -21.99 -23.58
CA SER A 490 -8.64 -23.12 -23.76
C SER A 490 -8.33 -23.93 -25.01
N ARG A 491 -7.63 -23.35 -26.00
CA ARG A 491 -7.29 -24.03 -27.26
C ARG A 491 -6.26 -25.14 -27.06
N MET A 492 -5.26 -24.89 -26.22
CA MET A 492 -4.19 -25.84 -25.91
C MET A 492 -4.34 -26.47 -24.51
N ASN A 493 -5.41 -26.14 -23.77
CA ASN A 493 -5.62 -26.53 -22.37
C ASN A 493 -4.37 -26.30 -21.52
N LYS A 494 -3.85 -25.07 -21.52
CA LYS A 494 -2.69 -24.67 -20.73
C LYS A 494 -3.01 -23.47 -19.85
N VAL A 495 -2.38 -23.44 -18.69
CA VAL A 495 -2.37 -22.28 -17.78
C VAL A 495 -0.92 -21.89 -17.52
N ALA A 496 -0.64 -20.60 -17.56
CA ALA A 496 0.65 -20.04 -17.20
C ALA A 496 0.45 -19.09 -16.03
N TYR A 497 1.32 -19.18 -15.03
CA TYR A 497 1.19 -18.38 -13.81
C TYR A 497 2.56 -18.06 -13.23
N ALA A 498 2.65 -16.93 -12.54
CA ALA A 498 3.83 -16.55 -11.79
C ALA A 498 3.56 -16.50 -10.29
N ILE A 499 4.57 -16.93 -9.52
CA ILE A 499 4.60 -16.82 -8.06
C ILE A 499 5.83 -16.02 -7.65
N ARG A 500 5.78 -15.41 -6.47
CA ARG A 500 6.93 -14.75 -5.84
C ARG A 500 7.49 -15.61 -4.71
N ASP A 501 8.80 -15.63 -4.61
CA ASP A 501 9.55 -16.21 -3.50
C ASP A 501 10.69 -15.25 -3.14
N GLY A 502 10.46 -14.42 -2.11
CA GLY A 502 11.36 -13.33 -1.75
C GLY A 502 11.56 -12.33 -2.89
N LYS A 503 12.82 -12.11 -3.27
CA LYS A 503 13.19 -11.23 -4.40
C LYS A 503 12.89 -11.85 -5.77
N GLN A 504 12.70 -13.16 -5.85
CA GLN A 504 12.53 -13.86 -7.12
C GLN A 504 11.06 -14.04 -7.49
N SER A 505 10.83 -14.16 -8.79
CA SER A 505 9.54 -14.55 -9.36
C SER A 505 9.77 -15.67 -10.35
N TYR A 506 8.93 -16.70 -10.27
CA TYR A 506 9.04 -17.93 -11.03
C TYR A 506 7.81 -18.09 -11.91
N LEU A 507 8.02 -18.39 -13.19
CA LEU A 507 6.99 -18.63 -14.20
C LEU A 507 6.80 -20.12 -14.40
N PHE A 508 5.56 -20.60 -14.30
CA PHE A 508 5.16 -21.98 -14.55
C PHE A 508 4.19 -22.07 -15.71
N VAL A 509 4.19 -23.21 -16.40
CA VAL A 509 3.23 -23.53 -17.47
C VAL A 509 2.78 -24.97 -17.32
N ASP A 510 1.52 -25.16 -16.94
CA ASP A 510 0.92 -26.45 -16.66
C ASP A 510 -0.29 -26.73 -17.57
N GLY A 511 -0.75 -27.99 -17.55
CA GLY A 511 -2.01 -28.36 -18.18
C GLY A 511 -3.21 -27.79 -17.40
N TYR A 512 -4.17 -27.21 -18.10
CA TYR A 512 -5.44 -26.77 -17.53
C TYR A 512 -6.44 -27.93 -17.53
N SER A 513 -6.75 -28.48 -16.34
CA SER A 513 -7.73 -29.56 -16.18
C SER A 513 -9.12 -29.06 -15.79
N GLY A 514 -9.23 -27.86 -15.20
CA GLY A 514 -10.48 -27.32 -14.68
C GLY A 514 -11.09 -28.14 -13.53
N THR A 515 -10.34 -29.06 -12.94
CA THR A 515 -10.80 -29.88 -11.81
C THR A 515 -10.97 -29.04 -10.55
N ASP A 516 -12.06 -29.25 -9.83
CA ASP A 516 -12.30 -28.54 -8.58
C ASP A 516 -11.30 -29.01 -7.51
N GLN A 517 -10.83 -28.04 -6.74
CA GLN A 517 -9.93 -28.22 -5.61
C GLN A 517 -10.56 -27.55 -4.39
N PHE A 518 -10.15 -27.97 -3.21
CA PHE A 518 -10.59 -27.37 -1.97
C PHE A 518 -9.40 -27.13 -1.05
N THR A 519 -9.35 -25.95 -0.46
CA THR A 519 -8.37 -25.62 0.58
C THR A 519 -9.07 -24.91 1.73
N PRO A 520 -8.77 -25.27 2.99
CA PRO A 520 -9.28 -24.52 4.14
C PRO A 520 -8.66 -23.11 4.18
N SER A 521 -9.31 -22.19 4.88
CA SER A 521 -8.71 -20.89 5.18
C SER A 521 -7.42 -21.06 5.99
N THR A 522 -6.41 -20.25 5.71
CA THR A 522 -5.17 -20.24 6.49
C THR A 522 -5.43 -19.81 7.93
N PRO A 523 -4.59 -20.24 8.89
CA PRO A 523 -4.69 -19.83 10.29
C PRO A 523 -4.75 -18.31 10.46
N ARG A 524 -4.02 -17.56 9.64
CA ARG A 524 -4.05 -16.09 9.57
C ARG A 524 -5.47 -15.57 9.33
N VAL A 525 -6.16 -16.10 8.32
CA VAL A 525 -7.53 -15.70 7.97
C VAL A 525 -8.51 -16.10 9.07
N GLN A 526 -8.38 -17.31 9.61
CA GLN A 526 -9.23 -17.79 10.71
C GLN A 526 -9.11 -16.89 11.94
N LEU A 527 -7.89 -16.51 12.30
CA LEU A 527 -7.60 -15.62 13.43
C LEU A 527 -8.12 -14.20 13.18
N ALA A 528 -7.97 -13.67 11.95
CA ALA A 528 -8.53 -12.37 11.58
C ALA A 528 -10.06 -12.35 11.68
N GLN A 529 -10.73 -13.40 11.17
CA GLN A 529 -12.18 -13.55 11.27
C GLN A 529 -12.65 -13.69 12.72
N ALA A 530 -11.92 -14.42 13.55
CA ALA A 530 -12.23 -14.54 14.98
C ALA A 530 -12.08 -13.20 15.72
N LYS A 531 -11.05 -12.40 15.41
CA LYS A 531 -10.87 -11.05 15.96
C LYS A 531 -12.02 -10.11 15.55
N ASP A 532 -12.36 -10.05 14.27
CA ASP A 532 -13.47 -9.24 13.75
C ASP A 532 -14.82 -9.65 14.40
N LEU A 533 -15.08 -10.95 14.53
CA LEU A 533 -16.29 -11.44 15.19
C LEU A 533 -16.35 -11.02 16.67
N ASN A 534 -15.25 -11.15 17.41
CA ASN A 534 -15.17 -10.75 18.81
C ASN A 534 -15.37 -9.24 18.99
N GLU A 535 -14.78 -8.42 18.11
CA GLU A 535 -14.95 -6.97 18.11
C GLU A 535 -16.41 -6.57 17.85
N ARG A 536 -17.08 -7.21 16.88
CA ARG A 536 -18.51 -6.98 16.61
C ARG A 536 -19.39 -7.38 17.78
N LEU A 537 -19.12 -8.53 18.41
CA LEU A 537 -19.85 -8.97 19.60
C LEU A 537 -19.65 -8.00 20.78
N ALA A 538 -18.43 -7.50 20.98
CA ALA A 538 -18.13 -6.52 22.01
C ALA A 538 -18.85 -5.18 21.74
N ALA A 539 -18.80 -4.68 20.50
CA ALA A 539 -19.50 -3.47 20.09
C ALA A 539 -21.03 -3.58 20.28
N ARG A 540 -21.60 -4.74 19.91
CA ARG A 540 -23.02 -5.02 20.12
C ARG A 540 -23.39 -5.03 21.61
N ARG A 541 -22.59 -5.69 22.46
CA ARG A 541 -22.81 -5.69 23.92
C ARG A 541 -22.74 -4.27 24.51
N LEU A 542 -21.82 -3.43 24.04
CA LEU A 542 -21.71 -2.04 24.47
C LEU A 542 -22.95 -1.21 24.06
N LEU A 543 -23.47 -1.43 22.86
CA LEU A 543 -24.71 -0.79 22.41
C LEU A 543 -25.91 -1.25 23.23
N GLU A 544 -26.06 -2.57 23.43
CA GLU A 544 -27.13 -3.14 24.25
C GLU A 544 -27.06 -2.62 25.70
N ALA A 545 -25.87 -2.50 26.30
CA ALA A 545 -25.68 -1.92 27.63
C ALA A 545 -26.07 -0.42 27.68
N ARG A 546 -25.75 0.36 26.64
CA ARG A 546 -26.16 1.76 26.53
C ARG A 546 -27.67 1.90 26.41
N THR A 547 -28.30 1.09 25.56
CA THR A 547 -29.76 1.10 25.39
C THR A 547 -30.47 0.64 26.67
N ALA A 548 -29.94 -0.36 27.37
CA ALA A 548 -30.48 -0.81 28.65
C ALA A 548 -30.39 0.28 29.73
N ALA A 549 -29.26 0.99 29.81
CA ALA A 549 -29.10 2.12 30.72
C ALA A 549 -30.10 3.26 30.40
N GLN A 550 -30.28 3.61 29.13
CA GLN A 550 -31.27 4.61 28.71
C GLN A 550 -32.71 4.20 29.05
N ASN A 551 -33.06 2.92 28.88
CA ASN A 551 -34.38 2.41 29.24
C ASN A 551 -34.59 2.40 30.77
N GLN A 552 -33.55 2.11 31.57
CA GLN A 552 -33.65 2.20 33.03
C GLN A 552 -33.83 3.64 33.53
N GLU A 553 -33.17 4.61 32.91
CA GLU A 553 -33.36 6.04 33.21
C GLU A 553 -34.78 6.53 32.85
N GLN A 554 -35.41 5.97 31.80
CA GLN A 554 -36.81 6.27 31.47
C GLN A 554 -37.82 5.63 32.41
N VAL A 555 -37.54 4.44 32.96
CA VAL A 555 -38.44 3.74 33.91
C VAL A 555 -38.35 4.32 35.32
N GLN A 556 -37.25 4.97 35.70
CA GLN A 556 -37.06 5.55 37.04
C GLN A 556 -37.61 6.97 37.22
N LYS A 557 -38.20 7.58 36.18
CA LYS A 557 -38.90 8.85 36.33
C LYS A 557 -40.34 8.54 36.77
N PRO A 558 -40.73 8.78 38.04
CA PRO A 558 -42.11 8.51 38.45
C PRO A 558 -43.01 9.49 37.69
N GLU A 559 -43.95 8.98 36.90
CA GLU A 559 -45.10 9.78 36.48
C GLU A 559 -45.82 10.25 37.75
N PRO A 560 -46.04 11.57 37.92
CA PRO A 560 -46.91 12.05 38.96
C PRO A 560 -48.30 11.42 38.76
N ILE A 561 -48.78 10.70 39.78
CA ILE A 561 -50.17 10.24 39.84
C ILE A 561 -51.04 11.50 39.95
N GLU A 562 -51.54 12.01 38.83
CA GLU A 562 -52.61 12.99 38.83
C GLU A 562 -53.90 12.30 39.25
N VAL A 563 -54.37 12.62 40.46
CA VAL A 563 -55.72 12.31 40.91
C VAL A 563 -56.69 13.17 40.10
N GLY A 564 -57.23 12.60 39.02
CA GLY A 564 -58.29 13.25 38.24
C GLY A 564 -59.58 13.39 39.07
N PRO A 565 -60.36 14.49 38.89
CA PRO A 565 -61.67 14.64 39.52
C PRO A 565 -62.66 13.59 38.98
N PRO A 566 -63.71 13.24 39.74
CA PRO A 566 -64.56 12.09 39.44
C PRO A 566 -65.32 12.29 38.13
N ILE A 567 -65.20 11.31 37.23
CA ILE A 567 -65.98 11.25 36.00
C ILE A 567 -67.40 10.84 36.37
N ALA A 568 -68.37 11.68 35.99
CA ALA A 568 -69.78 11.33 36.07
C ALA A 568 -70.06 10.13 35.15
N VAL A 569 -70.64 9.09 35.75
CA VAL A 569 -71.06 7.86 35.07
C VAL A 569 -72.28 8.19 34.21
N ASP A 570 -72.13 8.09 32.90
CA ASP A 570 -73.29 7.94 32.01
C ASP A 570 -73.40 6.48 31.57
N THR A 571 -74.59 5.94 31.74
CA THR A 571 -74.92 4.52 31.57
C THR A 571 -75.74 4.37 30.31
N SER A 572 -75.16 3.80 29.26
CA SER A 572 -75.93 3.07 28.26
C SER A 572 -75.10 2.00 27.56
N LYS A 573 -75.59 0.77 27.66
CA LYS A 573 -75.09 -0.48 27.08
C LYS A 573 -75.12 -0.42 25.54
N THR A 574 -74.15 -1.04 24.85
CA THR A 574 -74.30 -2.34 24.18
C THR A 574 -73.08 -2.70 23.32
N ASN A 575 -72.80 -3.99 23.26
CA ASN A 575 -71.69 -4.66 22.56
C ASN A 575 -71.73 -4.47 21.04
N SER A 576 -70.57 -4.18 20.44
CA SER A 576 -70.11 -4.89 19.24
C SER A 576 -68.63 -4.62 18.96
N THR A 577 -67.89 -5.71 18.80
CA THR A 577 -66.55 -5.85 18.21
C THR A 577 -66.18 -4.76 17.19
N SER A 578 -65.06 -4.06 17.40
CA SER A 578 -64.49 -3.15 16.41
C SER A 578 -63.05 -3.51 16.06
N SER A 579 -62.86 -3.69 14.76
CA SER A 579 -61.64 -3.59 13.98
C SER A 579 -60.64 -2.54 14.48
N ILE A 580 -59.36 -2.84 14.28
CA ILE A 580 -58.20 -1.96 14.50
C ILE A 580 -58.46 -0.57 13.90
N SER A 581 -58.54 0.43 14.78
CA SER A 581 -58.71 1.85 14.47
C SER A 581 -57.39 2.45 13.95
N LEU A 582 -57.40 2.94 12.71
CA LEU A 582 -56.26 3.59 12.03
C LEU A 582 -56.03 5.06 12.46
N ASP A 583 -56.76 5.58 13.44
CA ASP A 583 -56.62 6.96 13.93
C ASP A 583 -55.33 7.22 14.72
N ARG A 584 -54.52 6.19 15.02
CA ARG A 584 -53.20 6.34 15.65
C ARG A 584 -52.05 6.60 14.66
N LEU A 585 -52.33 6.74 13.36
CA LEU A 585 -51.35 7.08 12.32
C LEU A 585 -51.60 8.45 11.68
N ARG A 586 -52.21 9.39 12.43
CA ARG A 586 -52.27 10.80 12.04
C ARG A 586 -51.28 11.60 12.87
N PHE A 587 -50.23 12.09 12.22
CA PHE A 587 -49.39 13.15 12.77
C PHE A 587 -50.16 14.47 12.72
N GLU A 588 -51.01 14.73 13.72
CA GLU A 588 -51.54 16.09 13.95
C GLU A 588 -50.54 16.86 14.82
N SER A 589 -49.64 17.64 14.22
CA SER A 589 -49.06 18.79 14.92
C SER A 589 -49.95 20.02 14.68
N ARG A 590 -50.76 20.41 15.68
CA ARG A 590 -51.63 21.60 15.59
C ARG A 590 -50.90 22.93 15.77
N ARG A 591 -49.63 23.01 15.37
CA ARG A 591 -48.91 24.29 15.17
C ARG A 591 -48.03 24.14 13.94
N GLY A 592 -48.43 24.80 12.86
CA GLY A 592 -47.61 24.92 11.67
C GLY A 592 -46.26 25.55 12.02
N VAL A 593 -45.20 25.08 11.34
CA VAL A 593 -43.84 25.58 11.52
C VAL A 593 -43.80 27.04 11.04
N ASN A 594 -43.44 27.95 11.95
CA ASN A 594 -43.29 29.37 11.64
C ASN A 594 -41.97 29.60 10.88
N THR A 595 -42.05 29.87 9.58
CA THR A 595 -40.88 29.99 8.69
C THR A 595 -40.07 31.28 8.86
N GLU A 596 -40.57 32.24 9.64
CA GLU A 596 -39.92 33.54 9.86
C GLU A 596 -38.99 33.54 11.08
N ASN A 597 -39.04 32.52 11.95
CA ASN A 597 -38.25 32.47 13.18
C ASN A 597 -37.85 31.04 13.56
N TYR A 598 -37.16 30.37 12.63
CA TYR A 598 -36.67 29.01 12.80
C TYR A 598 -35.25 29.03 13.39
N GLU A 599 -35.11 28.67 14.66
CA GLU A 599 -33.80 28.51 15.33
C GLU A 599 -33.49 27.02 15.47
N PHE A 600 -32.30 26.60 15.05
CA PHE A 600 -31.85 25.21 15.18
C PHE A 600 -31.53 24.90 16.64
N ASP A 601 -32.01 23.76 17.15
CA ASP A 601 -31.63 23.24 18.47
C ASP A 601 -30.10 23.11 18.56
N THR A 602 -29.47 24.07 19.25
CA THR A 602 -28.08 23.96 19.66
C THR A 602 -27.98 22.98 20.81
N ILE A 603 -27.13 21.98 20.65
CA ILE A 603 -26.77 20.98 21.65
C ILE A 603 -26.45 21.69 22.98
N PRO A 604 -27.01 21.26 24.13
CA PRO A 604 -26.76 21.95 25.39
C PRO A 604 -25.28 21.92 25.74
N ALA A 605 -24.68 23.09 25.94
CA ALA A 605 -23.38 23.18 26.58
C ALA A 605 -23.52 22.63 28.01
N THR A 606 -22.71 21.62 28.35
CA THR A 606 -22.58 21.11 29.71
C THR A 606 -22.15 22.23 30.65
N GLN A 607 -23.12 22.79 31.38
CA GLN A 607 -22.86 23.69 32.49
C GLN A 607 -22.41 22.86 33.69
N SER A 608 -21.10 22.75 33.87
CA SER A 608 -20.52 22.30 35.13
C SER A 608 -20.65 23.42 36.15
N ASN A 609 -21.69 23.35 37.00
CA ASN A 609 -21.75 24.16 38.21
C ASN A 609 -20.70 23.65 39.20
N ILE A 610 -19.59 24.37 39.32
CA ILE A 610 -18.66 24.24 40.45
C ILE A 610 -18.76 25.52 41.27
N THR A 611 -19.48 25.43 42.38
CA THR A 611 -19.44 26.38 43.49
C THR A 611 -18.01 26.52 44.01
N GLN A 612 -17.54 27.76 44.08
CA GLN A 612 -16.23 28.16 44.59
C GLN A 612 -16.07 27.76 46.07
N LEU A 613 -15.01 27.02 46.36
CA LEU A 613 -14.34 27.04 47.66
C LEU A 613 -12.83 27.07 47.42
N SER A 614 -12.22 28.04 48.08
CA SER A 614 -10.92 28.63 47.82
C SER A 614 -9.75 27.75 48.23
N ARG A 615 -8.77 27.54 47.33
CA ARG A 615 -7.35 27.29 47.67
C ARG A 615 -6.46 27.49 46.42
N PRO A 616 -5.30 28.16 46.53
CA PRO A 616 -4.41 28.33 45.40
C PRO A 616 -3.46 27.14 45.31
N GLU A 617 -3.68 26.23 44.37
CA GLU A 617 -2.65 25.30 43.92
C GLU A 617 -2.52 25.35 42.41
N GLN A 618 -1.27 25.38 41.97
CA GLN A 618 -0.82 25.45 40.59
C GLN A 618 -1.31 24.24 39.80
N SER A 619 -2.45 24.36 39.11
CA SER A 619 -2.89 23.35 38.15
C SER A 619 -2.31 23.69 36.77
N GLY A 620 -1.24 22.98 36.39
CA GLY A 620 -0.74 22.97 35.03
C GLY A 620 -1.88 22.67 34.05
N VAL A 621 -1.97 23.47 33.00
CA VAL A 621 -2.90 23.28 31.90
C VAL A 621 -2.74 21.85 31.39
N SER A 622 -3.80 21.03 31.49
CA SER A 622 -3.75 19.64 31.02
C SER A 622 -3.45 19.65 29.53
N LEU A 623 -2.25 19.18 29.17
CA LEU A 623 -1.75 19.10 27.79
C LEU A 623 -2.80 18.45 26.85
N LEU A 624 -3.54 17.47 27.37
CA LEU A 624 -4.64 16.78 26.70
C LEU A 624 -5.78 17.71 26.27
N GLU A 625 -6.10 18.74 27.05
CA GLU A 625 -7.23 19.64 26.79
C GLU A 625 -6.87 20.71 25.74
N THR A 626 -5.61 21.18 25.77
CA THR A 626 -5.02 21.97 24.68
C THR A 626 -4.87 21.18 23.39
N PHE A 627 -4.47 19.90 23.46
CA PHE A 627 -4.41 19.01 22.30
C PHE A 627 -5.80 18.71 21.72
N ARG A 628 -6.82 18.51 22.56
CA ARG A 628 -8.20 18.28 22.12
C ARG A 628 -8.81 19.50 21.45
N LYS A 629 -8.45 20.72 21.89
CA LYS A 629 -8.83 21.97 21.20
C LYS A 629 -8.09 22.17 19.87
N GLN A 630 -6.84 21.71 19.76
CA GLN A 630 -6.09 21.72 18.48
C GLN A 630 -6.57 20.65 17.49
N SER A 631 -6.99 19.47 17.95
CA SER A 631 -7.52 18.41 17.07
C SER A 631 -8.88 18.76 16.46
N ILE A 632 -9.65 19.67 17.08
CA ILE A 632 -10.89 20.24 16.52
C ILE A 632 -10.57 21.24 15.37
N GLN A 633 -9.35 21.77 15.28
CA GLN A 633 -8.88 22.65 14.20
C GLN A 633 -8.09 21.89 13.11
N LYS A 634 -8.43 20.63 12.81
CA LYS A 634 -7.89 19.87 11.65
C LYS A 634 -8.35 20.47 10.32
N ARG A 635 -7.90 21.69 9.99
CA ARG A 635 -8.08 22.26 8.65
C ARG A 635 -6.82 21.97 7.84
N VAL A 636 -6.96 21.09 6.86
CA VAL A 636 -5.95 20.93 5.80
C VAL A 636 -5.83 22.27 5.07
N THR A 637 -4.70 22.96 5.24
CA THR A 637 -4.40 24.22 4.55
C THR A 637 -3.53 23.98 3.32
N GLY A 638 -3.89 24.58 2.19
CA GLY A 638 -3.16 24.45 0.92
C GLY A 638 -4.13 24.38 -0.28
N PRO A 639 -3.66 24.15 -1.51
CA PRO A 639 -2.27 23.95 -1.91
C PRO A 639 -1.46 25.25 -1.85
N ARG A 640 -0.20 25.15 -1.42
CA ARG A 640 0.77 26.24 -1.52
C ARG A 640 1.92 25.79 -2.40
N ARG A 641 2.52 26.73 -3.13
CA ARG A 641 3.76 26.44 -3.86
C ARG A 641 4.83 26.09 -2.83
N MET A 642 5.53 24.97 -3.04
CA MET A 642 6.59 24.54 -2.14
C MET A 642 7.80 25.48 -2.26
N GLU A 643 8.32 25.89 -1.11
CA GLU A 643 9.58 26.63 -1.02
C GLU A 643 10.75 25.64 -0.88
N PRO A 644 11.88 25.84 -1.58
CA PRO A 644 13.06 25.01 -1.41
C PRO A 644 13.55 25.08 0.05
N GLN A 645 13.69 23.92 0.69
CA GLN A 645 14.30 23.80 2.02
C GLN A 645 15.56 22.96 1.91
N PHE A 646 16.67 23.48 2.42
CA PHE A 646 17.96 22.83 2.36
C PHE A 646 18.23 22.00 3.63
N PHE A 647 18.90 20.88 3.46
CA PHE A 647 19.41 20.06 4.56
C PHE A 647 20.80 19.51 4.19
N THR A 648 21.57 19.17 5.21
CA THR A 648 22.89 18.55 5.05
C THR A 648 22.71 17.05 4.81
N ASN A 649 23.29 16.53 3.74
CA ASN A 649 23.19 15.12 3.34
C ASN A 649 24.27 14.29 3.99
N ASN A 650 25.51 14.78 3.91
CA ASN A 650 26.66 14.14 4.49
C ASN A 650 27.73 15.16 4.86
N ILE A 651 28.55 14.76 5.81
CA ILE A 651 29.81 15.43 6.16
C ILE A 651 30.85 14.32 6.19
N ASN A 652 31.98 14.52 5.52
CA ASN A 652 33.13 13.63 5.56
C ASN A 652 34.31 14.38 6.19
N SER A 653 34.86 13.82 7.27
CA SER A 653 36.05 14.33 7.94
C SER A 653 37.13 13.26 7.95
N ARG A 654 38.25 13.54 7.27
CA ARG A 654 39.38 12.60 7.18
C ARG A 654 40.72 13.29 7.36
N PHE A 655 41.67 12.57 7.95
CA PHE A 655 43.07 12.94 7.88
C PHE A 655 43.65 12.53 6.52
N MET A 656 44.50 13.38 5.94
CA MET A 656 45.08 13.18 4.61
C MET A 656 46.52 13.66 4.61
N VAL A 657 47.41 12.94 3.95
CA VAL A 657 48.77 13.41 3.64
C VAL A 657 48.77 13.95 2.22
N ASP A 658 48.94 15.27 2.07
CA ASP A 658 49.18 15.90 0.77
C ASP A 658 50.69 15.76 0.45
N PRO A 659 51.09 15.22 -0.72
CA PRO A 659 52.49 15.01 -1.07
C PRO A 659 53.36 16.28 -1.07
N LEU A 660 52.76 17.45 -1.23
CA LEU A 660 53.44 18.74 -1.26
C LEU A 660 53.32 19.50 0.06
N ARG A 661 52.19 19.32 0.76
CA ARG A 661 51.81 20.15 1.91
C ARG A 661 51.80 19.41 3.24
N GLY A 662 52.06 18.10 3.23
CA GLY A 662 52.19 17.29 4.44
C GLY A 662 50.84 16.83 5.01
N PHE A 663 50.85 16.50 6.30
CA PHE A 663 49.69 15.94 7.00
C PHE A 663 48.66 17.02 7.35
N GLY A 664 47.41 16.79 6.99
CA GLY A 664 46.31 17.74 7.18
C GLY A 664 44.97 17.07 7.40
N ILE A 665 43.95 17.89 7.63
CA ILE A 665 42.56 17.48 7.78
C ILE A 665 41.75 17.97 6.58
N ASN A 666 40.91 17.09 6.04
CA ASN A 666 40.02 17.34 4.92
C ASN A 666 38.57 17.18 5.37
N LEU A 667 37.80 18.27 5.29
CA LEU A 667 36.39 18.34 5.63
C LEU A 667 35.60 18.60 4.35
N ASN A 668 34.76 17.65 3.94
CA ASN A 668 33.86 17.82 2.79
C ASN A 668 32.41 17.72 3.25
N GLY A 669 31.52 18.47 2.61
CA GLY A 669 30.09 18.44 2.89
C GLY A 669 29.26 18.55 1.62
N LYS A 670 28.09 17.92 1.65
CA LYS A 670 27.06 18.03 0.61
C LYS A 670 25.74 18.44 1.26
N MET A 671 25.10 19.47 0.70
CA MET A 671 23.77 19.93 1.06
C MET A 671 22.86 19.92 -0.17
N THR A 672 21.60 19.57 0.02
CA THR A 672 20.62 19.53 -1.07
C THR A 672 19.29 20.13 -0.62
N ASP A 673 18.48 20.63 -1.56
CA ASP A 673 17.09 20.92 -1.26
C ASP A 673 16.27 19.61 -1.19
N VAL A 674 15.06 19.68 -0.62
CA VAL A 674 14.21 18.49 -0.37
C VAL A 674 13.98 17.60 -1.59
N LEU A 675 13.95 18.18 -2.80
CA LEU A 675 13.74 17.45 -4.05
C LEU A 675 15.04 17.15 -4.80
N ASP A 676 16.21 17.41 -4.23
CA ASP A 676 17.51 17.26 -4.90
C ASP A 676 17.65 18.06 -6.20
N ASN A 677 16.85 19.10 -6.40
CA ASN A 677 16.99 20.00 -7.54
C ASN A 677 18.25 20.87 -7.42
N HIS A 678 18.55 21.32 -6.20
CA HIS A 678 19.66 22.21 -5.89
C HIS A 678 20.67 21.44 -5.05
N ILE A 679 21.89 21.28 -5.55
CA ILE A 679 22.97 20.57 -4.87
C ILE A 679 24.13 21.53 -4.63
N PHE A 680 24.51 21.68 -3.37
CA PHE A 680 25.71 22.38 -2.95
C PHE A 680 26.72 21.37 -2.42
N SER A 681 27.92 21.39 -2.98
CA SER A 681 29.03 20.58 -2.49
C SER A 681 30.20 21.49 -2.18
N GLY A 682 30.95 21.20 -1.13
CA GLY A 682 32.13 21.98 -0.82
C GLY A 682 33.05 21.26 0.13
N GLY A 683 34.27 21.76 0.25
CA GLY A 683 35.22 21.20 1.17
C GLY A 683 36.38 22.12 1.47
N ILE A 684 37.01 21.82 2.60
CA ILE A 684 38.14 22.55 3.17
C ILE A 684 39.23 21.53 3.47
N PHE A 685 40.42 21.77 2.95
CA PHE A 685 41.63 21.09 3.37
C PHE A 685 42.54 22.11 4.06
N THR A 686 43.02 21.77 5.25
CA THR A 686 44.02 22.55 5.96
C THR A 686 45.10 21.62 6.49
N THR A 687 46.35 22.04 6.37
CA THR A 687 47.48 21.36 6.98
C THR A 687 47.50 21.61 8.48
N LEU A 688 48.00 20.65 9.26
CA LEU A 688 48.07 20.78 10.72
C LEU A 688 49.24 21.63 11.21
N ASP A 689 50.19 21.92 10.31
CA ASP A 689 51.27 22.88 10.57
C ASP A 689 50.84 24.34 10.41
N PHE A 690 49.63 24.59 9.87
CA PHE A 690 49.03 25.90 9.59
C PHE A 690 49.88 26.85 8.73
N SER A 691 51.05 26.42 8.25
CA SER A 691 51.98 27.19 7.42
C SER A 691 52.02 26.71 5.98
N SER A 692 51.66 25.45 5.71
CA SER A 692 51.69 24.86 4.37
C SER A 692 50.44 25.16 3.52
N GLY A 693 49.59 26.09 3.99
CA GLY A 693 48.40 26.58 3.28
C GLY A 693 47.21 25.61 3.27
N GLY A 694 46.19 25.94 2.47
CA GLY A 694 44.95 25.18 2.41
C GLY A 694 44.19 25.32 1.09
N ASP A 695 43.19 24.48 0.91
CA ASP A 695 42.28 24.52 -0.24
C ASP A 695 40.84 24.65 0.26
N VAL A 696 40.08 25.58 -0.33
CA VAL A 696 38.62 25.64 -0.19
C VAL A 696 38.02 25.50 -1.57
N TRP A 697 37.02 24.64 -1.71
CA TRP A 697 36.28 24.48 -2.95
C TRP A 697 34.78 24.43 -2.70
N PHE A 698 34.04 24.89 -3.69
CA PHE A 698 32.59 24.94 -3.69
C PHE A 698 32.04 24.68 -5.08
N GLU A 699 30.98 23.90 -5.17
CA GLU A 699 30.29 23.50 -6.39
C GLU A 699 28.78 23.60 -6.20
N TYR A 700 28.11 24.13 -7.22
CA TYR A 700 26.65 24.18 -7.26
C TYR A 700 26.11 23.58 -8.58
N GLU A 701 25.17 22.66 -8.42
CA GLU A 701 24.50 21.93 -9.51
C GLU A 701 22.97 22.10 -9.42
N TYR A 702 22.32 22.24 -10.58
CA TYR A 702 20.87 22.36 -10.69
C TYR A 702 20.26 21.31 -11.62
N LEU A 703 19.73 20.23 -11.03
CA LEU A 703 19.26 19.04 -11.75
C LEU A 703 17.98 19.27 -12.56
N LYS A 704 17.15 20.27 -12.23
CA LYS A 704 15.90 20.50 -12.98
C LYS A 704 16.12 20.82 -14.48
N LYS A 705 17.31 21.29 -14.84
CA LYS A 705 17.70 21.60 -16.23
C LYS A 705 18.92 20.81 -16.71
N ASP A 706 19.39 19.81 -15.96
CA ASP A 706 20.66 19.10 -16.22
C ASP A 706 21.85 20.06 -16.45
N ASN A 707 21.95 21.14 -15.66
CA ASN A 707 23.02 22.12 -15.79
C ASN A 707 23.86 22.20 -14.50
N ARG A 708 25.16 21.93 -14.62
CA ARG A 708 26.16 22.39 -13.65
C ARG A 708 26.36 23.89 -13.87
N LEU A 709 25.97 24.70 -12.89
CA LEU A 709 25.88 26.15 -13.10
C LEU A 709 27.20 26.86 -12.76
N PHE A 710 27.85 26.55 -11.63
CA PHE A 710 29.10 27.23 -11.22
C PHE A 710 29.96 26.35 -10.30
N GLY A 711 31.29 26.48 -10.38
CA GLY A 711 32.25 25.85 -9.49
C GLY A 711 33.45 26.76 -9.25
N TYR A 712 33.85 26.92 -7.98
CA TYR A 712 34.96 27.77 -7.55
C TYR A 712 35.92 26.96 -6.67
N ARG A 713 37.22 27.11 -6.90
CA ARG A 713 38.27 26.53 -6.05
C ARG A 713 39.32 27.60 -5.76
N LEU A 714 39.48 27.91 -4.49
CA LEU A 714 40.47 28.82 -3.97
C LEU A 714 41.55 28.01 -3.28
N LYS A 715 42.81 28.24 -3.67
CA LYS A 715 43.97 27.68 -3.01
C LYS A 715 44.77 28.84 -2.45
N TRP A 716 45.22 28.72 -1.21
CA TRP A 716 46.20 29.64 -0.64
C TRP A 716 47.40 28.86 -0.14
N LEU A 717 48.55 29.49 -0.27
CA LEU A 717 49.84 29.07 0.24
C LEU A 717 50.33 30.30 1.02
N ASP A 718 50.72 30.10 2.28
CA ASP A 718 51.38 31.14 3.06
C ASP A 718 52.87 31.22 2.73
#